data_AF-A0A094H4M5-F1
#
_entry.id   AF-A0A094H4M5-F1
#
_cell.length_a   1.000
_cell.length_b   1.000
_cell.length_c   1.000
_cell.angle_alpha   90.00
_cell.angle_beta   90.00
_cell.angle_gamma   90.00
#
_symmetry.space_group_name_H-M   'P 1'
#
loop_
_entity.id
_entity.type
_entity.pdbx_description
1 polymer ?
#
loop_
_entity_poly.entity_id
_entity_poly.type
_entity_poly.pdbx_seq_one_letter_code
_entity_poly.pdbx_strand_id
1 'polypeptide(L)'
;MSSSPFVVKWGILATGNIASKFTQDLLTNPATRDTHDVRHELVAAASSSSASRAQDFINACKGPSTAKAYGSYAELVADANIDIIYIATPHSHHFQNAMLALEAGKNVLCEKSLTVNAKQTKKLYEVAKAKKLFFMEAVWTRCFPLSVKIREMVTSGEIGDVIRVVSDLSFPEHAEGGKLNFPNENRMVNKELAGGALLDIGIYALTWVFQIMYTTQPKPREAPTVLAAIQKYAETGADEMTSMILQFPKHNAMGIALTGLRAGYKHGKNYGPAITITGTKGEIQVDGPAYCPTHYRVIMNENPEKVVEVECAIPKDKDRDNWGQGMFWEADEAARCLRDGKLESEWISWEESTLIMETMDEVRRQGGLKYPDLIESAEYDAKSPLNPSVTERHRISTTMSYGDSKAAQAALLHWVNTFPLEKEARSLVDLSDGKLLYQVMADIDPTFTRRRINEKKTFQAVIRGLRYYIVTECAELEELLESPSFIAISADGKTEDILEVAMDLKDVWGAFTDLCEQLTSFLLVAAMSGPRRQDYISTIMTFDQGVQGEIKEIIEQRITEAHEARESGNKIYQPPPSKATPDEFQLEYRYGVLLGQKRGVEQENERLLKQTADLTTRLTHLQENNDSLQDHLRDAEDRLNAPIRDDETNHRIRRLEDDIRERDEVIESQEGQLEQDRDKMARMGRELSNLKDADSRLIQLQDEIKELEFRNDELTKKANTVDRYKNKLEVQKDLQKNFKDLELENEELKAQFQTIDKLRERNSNLENSQRQYQNSISKAEMEIFEIGSQKKMLEAENSELRYSLSTHEEKIAQYEQAIFELREQSPLPEISPHGQTLAEQMQNSDADRQSNLENFRLKAENALLKGNTLAAQENASLRAQLEEADAHRKVLEGKYRESFEKAVITQQQLRAMMNLVDDNKKFVNVAMSIGALTLLTPEYYRDQAFVELKRAHESVTEQLSALQKQLTALEAEHEDAKRELLMATADLSMVEKEEIDALEELKATQESLSKSIENELTALKGKYKALEIDHEALKSQLIESLLANNKLREALEKNTNIEAEAPITDDDSKDVPATPTVPDAEEILKKDATIAELQAQVKELEENGNDVQKVMLMSLVFSSFRCPRARERQSQARVWHDDHGVVRPLQPRAEQHRDAATTERGVEELDQQAAARRESDREEPSAAAGLEYADTQYTP
;
A
#
# COMPACT_ATOMS: atom_id res chain seq x y z
N MET A 1 12.35 -17.67 -50.94
CA MET A 1 13.02 -18.77 -50.21
C MET A 1 13.00 -18.41 -48.75
N SER A 2 12.70 -19.33 -47.83
CA SER A 2 12.87 -19.04 -46.41
C SER A 2 14.35 -19.15 -46.06
N SER A 3 14.98 -18.03 -45.69
CA SER A 3 16.28 -18.03 -45.04
C SER A 3 16.11 -18.55 -43.61
N SER A 4 16.94 -19.50 -43.19
CA SER A 4 16.98 -19.94 -41.78
C SER A 4 17.21 -18.73 -40.86
N PRO A 5 16.49 -18.62 -39.73
CA PRO A 5 16.65 -17.51 -38.80
C PRO A 5 18.09 -17.44 -38.26
N PHE A 6 18.55 -16.24 -37.94
CA PHE A 6 19.84 -16.06 -37.27
C PHE A 6 19.75 -16.59 -35.83
N VAL A 7 20.51 -17.65 -35.52
CA VAL A 7 20.49 -18.30 -34.20
C VAL A 7 21.58 -17.68 -33.32
N VAL A 8 21.18 -17.18 -32.15
CA VAL A 8 22.06 -16.59 -31.14
C VAL A 8 22.16 -17.47 -29.92
N LYS A 9 23.38 -17.77 -29.48
CA LYS A 9 23.67 -18.63 -28.32
C LYS A 9 23.95 -17.79 -27.06
N TRP A 10 23.14 -18.02 -26.05
CA TRP A 10 23.12 -17.24 -24.81
C TRP A 10 23.81 -17.98 -23.66
N GLY A 11 24.69 -17.24 -22.98
CA GLY A 11 25.18 -17.57 -21.63
C GLY A 11 24.47 -16.72 -20.59
N ILE A 12 23.97 -17.33 -19.52
CA ILE A 12 23.29 -16.60 -18.43
C ILE A 12 24.24 -16.46 -17.23
N LEU A 13 24.57 -15.21 -16.87
CA LEU A 13 25.44 -14.88 -15.75
C LEU A 13 24.59 -14.48 -14.54
N ALA A 14 24.68 -15.29 -13.49
CA ALA A 14 23.84 -15.35 -12.29
C ALA A 14 22.47 -16.04 -12.50
N THR A 15 21.98 -16.64 -11.42
CA THR A 15 20.84 -17.56 -11.38
C THR A 15 19.72 -17.02 -10.48
N GLY A 16 19.42 -15.73 -10.61
CA GLY A 16 18.39 -15.03 -9.81
C GLY A 16 17.02 -14.97 -10.50
N ASN A 17 15.99 -14.52 -9.77
CA ASN A 17 14.60 -14.51 -10.24
C ASN A 17 14.39 -13.80 -11.60
N ILE A 18 15.17 -12.74 -11.88
CA ILE A 18 15.06 -12.03 -13.16
C ILE A 18 15.76 -12.77 -14.30
N ALA A 19 16.87 -13.47 -14.02
CA ALA A 19 17.50 -14.41 -14.96
C ALA A 19 16.53 -15.56 -15.32
N SER A 20 15.74 -16.05 -14.36
CA SER A 20 14.73 -17.08 -14.63
C SER A 20 13.64 -16.56 -15.57
N LYS A 21 13.12 -15.34 -15.33
CA LYS A 21 12.13 -14.70 -16.22
C LYS A 21 12.67 -14.47 -17.62
N PHE A 22 13.86 -13.87 -17.75
CA PHE A 22 14.51 -13.66 -19.04
C PHE A 22 14.74 -14.99 -19.77
N THR A 23 15.22 -16.03 -19.07
CA THR A 23 15.48 -17.34 -19.68
C THR A 23 14.19 -18.06 -20.11
N GLN A 24 13.11 -17.93 -19.35
CA GLN A 24 11.79 -18.44 -19.74
C GLN A 24 11.27 -17.72 -20.99
N ASP A 25 11.34 -16.39 -21.04
CA ASP A 25 10.98 -15.59 -22.21
C ASP A 25 11.84 -15.91 -23.44
N LEU A 26 13.15 -16.04 -23.27
CA LEU A 26 14.12 -16.41 -24.30
C LEU A 26 13.82 -17.77 -24.93
N LEU A 27 13.24 -18.70 -24.16
CA LEU A 27 12.86 -20.04 -24.58
C LEU A 27 11.42 -20.13 -25.14
N THR A 28 10.66 -19.02 -25.16
CA THR A 28 9.36 -18.96 -25.86
C THR A 28 9.53 -19.08 -27.37
N ASN A 29 8.58 -19.77 -28.02
CA ASN A 29 8.55 -19.92 -29.46
C ASN A 29 8.42 -18.54 -30.17
N PRO A 30 9.38 -18.10 -31.00
CA PRO A 30 9.33 -16.79 -31.67
C PRO A 30 8.10 -16.56 -32.57
N ALA A 31 7.46 -17.64 -33.05
CA ALA A 31 6.23 -17.56 -33.82
C ALA A 31 5.03 -16.99 -33.01
N THR A 32 5.09 -17.02 -31.66
CA THR A 32 4.07 -16.38 -30.79
C THR A 32 3.99 -14.86 -30.98
N ARG A 33 5.07 -14.25 -31.49
CA ARG A 33 5.27 -12.79 -31.64
C ARG A 33 5.68 -12.40 -33.06
N ASP A 34 5.22 -13.17 -34.05
CA ASP A 34 5.48 -12.98 -35.49
C ASP A 34 6.97 -12.88 -35.89
N THR A 35 7.88 -13.37 -35.04
CA THR A 35 9.32 -13.26 -35.24
C THR A 35 9.88 -14.48 -35.97
N HIS A 36 10.47 -14.21 -37.14
CA HIS A 36 10.90 -15.21 -38.12
C HIS A 36 12.38 -15.06 -38.54
N ASP A 37 13.01 -13.94 -38.19
CA ASP A 37 14.32 -13.51 -38.65
C ASP A 37 15.47 -13.86 -37.67
N VAL A 38 15.12 -14.10 -36.40
CA VAL A 38 16.05 -14.46 -35.32
C VAL A 38 15.49 -15.63 -34.48
N ARG A 39 16.39 -16.34 -33.79
CA ARG A 39 16.08 -17.40 -32.82
C ARG A 39 17.14 -17.40 -31.71
N HIS A 40 16.76 -17.84 -30.52
CA HIS A 40 17.65 -17.93 -29.35
C HIS A 40 17.89 -19.38 -28.96
N GLU A 41 19.08 -19.68 -28.44
CA GLU A 41 19.41 -20.95 -27.81
C GLU A 41 20.15 -20.69 -26.49
N LEU A 42 19.61 -21.22 -25.39
CA LEU A 42 20.34 -21.29 -24.12
C LEU A 42 21.44 -22.35 -24.25
N VAL A 43 22.71 -21.96 -24.13
CA VAL A 43 23.84 -22.88 -24.23
C VAL A 43 24.66 -22.99 -22.94
N ALA A 44 24.54 -22.03 -22.02
CA ALA A 44 25.19 -22.10 -20.73
C ALA A 44 24.51 -21.21 -19.67
N ALA A 45 24.70 -21.55 -18.39
CA ALA A 45 24.43 -20.67 -17.26
C ALA A 45 25.54 -20.81 -16.20
N ALA A 46 25.72 -19.78 -15.38
CA ALA A 46 26.67 -19.79 -14.27
C ALA A 46 26.11 -19.16 -12.99
N SER A 47 26.40 -19.80 -11.86
CA SER A 47 26.13 -19.25 -10.53
C SER A 47 27.44 -18.87 -9.85
N SER A 48 27.41 -17.94 -8.89
CA SER A 48 28.61 -17.46 -8.16
C SER A 48 28.98 -18.31 -6.94
N SER A 49 28.50 -19.54 -6.86
CA SER A 49 28.70 -20.42 -5.70
C SER A 49 28.85 -21.90 -6.05
N SER A 50 28.12 -22.44 -7.04
CA SER A 50 28.38 -23.79 -7.55
C SER A 50 27.81 -24.04 -8.94
N ALA A 51 28.41 -25.00 -9.66
CA ALA A 51 27.86 -25.49 -10.93
C ALA A 51 26.51 -26.21 -10.73
N SER A 52 26.28 -26.86 -9.57
CA SER A 52 24.98 -27.44 -9.25
C SER A 52 23.87 -26.39 -9.36
N ARG A 53 24.02 -25.23 -8.71
CA ARG A 53 23.00 -24.17 -8.74
C ARG A 53 22.77 -23.58 -10.14
N ALA A 54 23.76 -23.65 -11.03
CA ALA A 54 23.58 -23.33 -12.44
C ALA A 54 22.80 -24.42 -13.20
N GLN A 55 23.01 -25.70 -12.86
CA GLN A 55 22.23 -26.81 -13.42
C GLN A 55 20.79 -26.80 -12.91
N ASP A 56 20.59 -26.58 -11.61
CA ASP A 56 19.27 -26.45 -10.98
C ASP A 56 18.46 -25.32 -11.62
N PHE A 57 19.12 -24.20 -11.93
CA PHE A 57 18.56 -23.08 -12.68
C PHE A 57 18.17 -23.46 -14.13
N ILE A 58 19.05 -24.13 -14.88
CA ILE A 58 18.76 -24.61 -16.24
C ILE A 58 17.55 -25.57 -16.23
N ASN A 59 17.51 -26.48 -15.25
CA ASN A 59 16.43 -27.45 -15.07
C ASN A 59 15.09 -26.74 -14.76
N ALA A 60 15.09 -25.79 -13.81
CA ALA A 60 13.91 -25.00 -13.45
C ALA A 60 13.38 -24.13 -14.61
N CYS A 61 14.27 -23.65 -15.48
CA CYS A 61 13.90 -22.91 -16.69
C CYS A 61 13.53 -23.82 -17.89
N LYS A 62 13.38 -25.15 -17.69
CA LYS A 62 13.15 -26.15 -18.76
C LYS A 62 14.08 -25.93 -19.98
N GLY A 63 15.35 -25.64 -19.69
CA GLY A 63 16.41 -25.47 -20.68
C GLY A 63 16.80 -26.81 -21.32
N PRO A 64 17.55 -26.79 -22.45
CA PRO A 64 18.00 -28.01 -23.09
C PRO A 64 19.07 -28.69 -22.25
N SER A 65 19.08 -30.03 -22.22
CA SER A 65 20.10 -30.83 -21.52
C SER A 65 21.52 -30.72 -22.10
N THR A 66 21.68 -30.01 -23.22
CA THR A 66 22.97 -29.63 -23.81
C THR A 66 23.52 -28.31 -23.28
N ALA A 67 22.75 -27.54 -22.51
CA ALA A 67 23.23 -26.31 -21.88
C ALA A 67 24.16 -26.63 -20.70
N LYS A 68 25.33 -25.98 -20.65
CA LYS A 68 26.35 -26.24 -19.62
C LYS A 68 26.09 -25.43 -18.36
N ALA A 69 26.31 -26.05 -17.21
CA ALA A 69 26.31 -25.41 -15.91
C ALA A 69 27.74 -25.10 -15.44
N TYR A 70 28.02 -23.85 -15.09
CA TYR A 70 29.34 -23.38 -14.64
C TYR A 70 29.34 -22.88 -13.18
N GLY A 71 30.45 -23.11 -12.48
CA GLY A 71 30.60 -22.78 -11.06
C GLY A 71 31.12 -21.37 -10.78
N SER A 72 31.64 -20.69 -11.81
CA SER A 72 32.11 -19.31 -11.76
C SER A 72 31.76 -18.56 -13.04
N TYR A 73 31.70 -17.24 -12.95
CA TYR A 73 31.52 -16.38 -14.11
C TYR A 73 32.74 -16.38 -15.04
N ALA A 74 33.94 -16.66 -14.52
CA ALA A 74 35.18 -16.77 -15.28
C ALA A 74 35.16 -17.95 -16.28
N GLU A 75 34.59 -19.10 -15.88
CA GLU A 75 34.41 -20.25 -16.78
C GLU A 75 33.36 -19.97 -17.87
N LEU A 76 32.29 -19.24 -17.52
CA LEU A 76 31.23 -18.86 -18.48
C LEU A 76 31.79 -17.97 -19.58
N VAL A 77 32.49 -16.88 -19.24
CA VAL A 77 33.02 -15.94 -20.25
C VAL A 77 34.08 -16.60 -21.15
N ALA A 78 34.70 -17.69 -20.70
CA ALA A 78 35.66 -18.47 -21.47
C ALA A 78 35.04 -19.49 -22.45
N ASP A 79 33.74 -19.83 -22.37
CA ASP A 79 33.15 -20.80 -23.29
C ASP A 79 32.98 -20.21 -24.70
N ALA A 80 33.79 -20.71 -25.64
CA ALA A 80 33.77 -20.32 -27.05
C ALA A 80 32.43 -20.57 -27.76
N ASN A 81 31.52 -21.37 -27.19
CA ASN A 81 30.19 -21.62 -27.75
C ASN A 81 29.14 -20.53 -27.44
N ILE A 82 29.46 -19.52 -26.61
CA ILE A 82 28.53 -18.41 -26.27
C ILE A 82 28.78 -17.21 -27.19
N ASP A 83 27.73 -16.70 -27.83
CA ASP A 83 27.78 -15.50 -28.68
C ASP A 83 27.56 -14.22 -27.86
N ILE A 84 26.63 -14.26 -26.89
CA ILE A 84 26.24 -13.15 -26.02
C ILE A 84 25.97 -13.64 -24.58
N ILE A 85 26.32 -12.81 -23.61
CA ILE A 85 26.03 -13.07 -22.19
C ILE A 85 24.94 -12.12 -21.70
N TYR A 86 23.92 -12.68 -21.02
CA TYR A 86 22.95 -11.93 -20.24
C TYR A 86 23.47 -11.81 -18.80
N ILE A 87 23.57 -10.58 -18.26
CA ILE A 87 24.06 -10.32 -16.90
C ILE A 87 22.89 -9.91 -16.01
N ALA A 88 22.68 -10.67 -14.93
CA ALA A 88 21.54 -10.54 -14.02
C ALA A 88 21.95 -10.59 -12.53
N THR A 89 23.07 -9.96 -12.19
CA THR A 89 23.53 -9.76 -10.81
C THR A 89 22.84 -8.54 -10.16
N PRO A 90 23.10 -8.22 -8.88
CA PRO A 90 22.68 -6.93 -8.32
C PRO A 90 23.45 -5.77 -8.98
N HIS A 91 22.87 -4.56 -9.00
CA HIS A 91 23.45 -3.37 -9.66
C HIS A 91 24.92 -3.14 -9.30
N SER A 92 25.28 -3.36 -8.02
CA SER A 92 26.66 -3.21 -7.52
C SER A 92 27.70 -4.07 -8.23
N HIS A 93 27.28 -5.18 -8.85
CA HIS A 93 28.17 -6.12 -9.55
C HIS A 93 28.21 -5.90 -11.07
N HIS A 94 27.21 -5.20 -11.65
CA HIS A 94 27.03 -5.05 -13.11
C HIS A 94 28.31 -4.59 -13.80
N PHE A 95 28.92 -3.49 -13.36
CA PHE A 95 30.14 -2.94 -13.98
C PHE A 95 31.29 -3.97 -14.04
N GLN A 96 31.54 -4.67 -12.92
CA GLN A 96 32.66 -5.60 -12.82
C GLN A 96 32.41 -6.88 -13.65
N ASN A 97 31.18 -7.38 -13.68
CA ASN A 97 30.82 -8.57 -14.48
C ASN A 97 30.72 -8.24 -15.99
N ALA A 98 30.22 -7.05 -16.35
CA ALA A 98 30.17 -6.58 -17.72
C ALA A 98 31.59 -6.35 -18.28
N MET A 99 32.49 -5.76 -17.49
CA MET A 99 33.91 -5.69 -17.83
C MET A 99 34.54 -7.08 -17.98
N LEU A 100 34.22 -8.06 -17.11
CA LEU A 100 34.73 -9.43 -17.23
C LEU A 100 34.31 -10.09 -18.56
N ALA A 101 33.05 -9.94 -18.97
CA ALA A 101 32.53 -10.47 -20.22
C ALA A 101 33.10 -9.75 -21.46
N LEU A 102 33.14 -8.41 -21.44
CA LEU A 102 33.75 -7.62 -22.50
C LEU A 102 35.25 -7.91 -22.65
N GLU A 103 35.99 -8.03 -21.55
CA GLU A 103 37.42 -8.34 -21.60
C GLU A 103 37.70 -9.69 -22.26
N ALA A 104 36.88 -10.70 -21.95
CA ALA A 104 36.91 -12.03 -22.56
C ALA A 104 36.41 -12.07 -24.04
N GLY A 105 35.98 -10.95 -24.61
CA GLY A 105 35.55 -10.88 -26.01
C GLY A 105 34.09 -11.30 -26.24
N LYS A 106 33.22 -11.19 -25.24
CA LYS A 106 31.80 -11.51 -25.34
C LYS A 106 30.95 -10.27 -25.57
N ASN A 107 29.93 -10.40 -26.42
CA ASN A 107 28.83 -9.44 -26.48
C ASN A 107 27.99 -9.55 -25.20
N VAL A 108 27.31 -8.47 -24.79
CA VAL A 108 26.58 -8.44 -23.52
C VAL A 108 25.23 -7.73 -23.64
N LEU A 109 24.22 -8.33 -23.01
CA LEU A 109 23.00 -7.65 -22.57
C LEU A 109 23.04 -7.59 -21.04
N CYS A 110 23.09 -6.41 -20.44
CA CYS A 110 23.24 -6.24 -19.00
C CYS A 110 21.96 -5.66 -18.39
N GLU A 111 21.50 -6.22 -17.27
CA GLU A 111 20.35 -5.72 -16.53
C GLU A 111 20.43 -4.24 -16.17
N LYS A 112 19.26 -3.63 -15.99
CA LYS A 112 19.11 -2.24 -15.56
C LYS A 112 19.34 -2.10 -14.03
N SER A 113 19.53 -0.92 -13.48
CA SER A 113 20.23 0.19 -14.17
C SER A 113 21.63 -0.29 -14.53
N LEU A 114 22.12 0.08 -15.71
CA LEU A 114 23.31 -0.51 -16.32
C LEU A 114 24.54 -0.58 -15.40
N THR A 115 24.73 0.46 -14.58
CA THR A 115 25.77 0.58 -13.56
C THR A 115 25.27 1.45 -12.41
N VAL A 116 26.11 1.79 -11.41
CA VAL A 116 25.69 2.70 -10.33
C VAL A 116 26.00 4.17 -10.62
N ASN A 117 26.85 4.48 -11.59
CA ASN A 117 27.21 5.86 -11.98
C ASN A 117 27.66 5.98 -13.45
N ALA A 118 27.54 7.17 -14.04
CA ALA A 118 27.84 7.39 -15.46
C ALA A 118 29.30 7.14 -15.84
N LYS A 119 30.25 7.21 -14.87
CA LYS A 119 31.67 6.90 -15.10
C LYS A 119 31.87 5.42 -15.44
N GLN A 120 31.17 4.52 -14.75
CA GLN A 120 31.17 3.09 -15.06
C GLN A 120 30.52 2.81 -16.43
N THR A 121 29.33 3.38 -16.69
CA THR A 121 28.64 3.22 -17.99
C THR A 121 29.49 3.66 -19.18
N LYS A 122 30.11 4.85 -19.12
CA LYS A 122 31.04 5.33 -20.15
C LYS A 122 32.22 4.38 -20.36
N LYS A 123 32.77 3.81 -19.27
CA LYS A 123 33.91 2.89 -19.35
C LYS A 123 33.56 1.57 -20.05
N LEU A 124 32.35 1.05 -19.85
CA LEU A 124 31.86 -0.13 -20.56
C LEU A 124 31.74 0.13 -22.06
N TYR A 125 31.16 1.26 -22.46
CA TYR A 125 31.04 1.65 -23.87
C TYR A 125 32.41 1.90 -24.53
N GLU A 126 33.38 2.49 -23.84
CA GLU A 126 34.76 2.60 -24.34
C GLU A 126 35.35 1.23 -24.70
N VAL A 127 35.20 0.24 -23.81
CA VAL A 127 35.80 -1.09 -23.97
C VAL A 127 35.06 -1.92 -25.01
N ALA A 128 33.72 -1.89 -25.02
CA ALA A 128 32.89 -2.50 -26.06
C ALA A 128 33.24 -1.96 -27.45
N LYS A 129 33.36 -0.63 -27.58
CA LYS A 129 33.76 0.04 -28.83
C LYS A 129 35.18 -0.32 -29.26
N ALA A 130 36.13 -0.38 -28.33
CA ALA A 130 37.52 -0.73 -28.62
C ALA A 130 37.67 -2.19 -29.09
N LYS A 131 36.92 -3.12 -28.48
CA LYS A 131 36.91 -4.55 -28.84
C LYS A 131 35.94 -4.91 -29.98
N LYS A 132 35.09 -3.96 -30.41
CA LYS A 132 34.02 -4.14 -31.40
C LYS A 132 32.97 -5.20 -31.00
N LEU A 133 32.54 -5.12 -29.75
CA LEU A 133 31.52 -6.00 -29.16
C LEU A 133 30.19 -5.24 -29.08
N PHE A 134 29.09 -5.95 -29.32
CA PHE A 134 27.75 -5.46 -29.03
C PHE A 134 27.53 -5.39 -27.52
N PHE A 135 26.98 -4.27 -27.05
CA PHE A 135 26.73 -4.01 -25.65
C PHE A 135 25.45 -3.20 -25.45
N MET A 136 24.49 -3.71 -24.67
CA MET A 136 23.18 -3.08 -24.47
C MET A 136 22.69 -3.18 -23.02
N GLU A 137 21.93 -2.17 -22.57
CA GLU A 137 21.19 -2.19 -21.31
C GLU A 137 19.81 -2.83 -21.50
N ALA A 138 19.41 -3.72 -20.59
CA ALA A 138 18.15 -4.47 -20.65
C ALA A 138 16.95 -3.63 -20.17
N VAL A 139 16.69 -2.51 -20.85
CA VAL A 139 15.50 -1.67 -20.61
C VAL A 139 14.34 -2.16 -21.48
N TRP A 140 13.99 -3.44 -21.36
CA TRP A 140 12.91 -4.17 -22.07
C TRP A 140 11.68 -3.34 -22.45
N THR A 141 11.18 -2.49 -21.54
CA THR A 141 10.08 -1.53 -21.76
C THR A 141 10.20 -0.74 -23.07
N ARG A 142 11.41 -0.40 -23.52
CA ARG A 142 11.66 0.35 -24.76
C ARG A 142 11.39 -0.47 -26.02
N CYS A 143 11.51 -1.79 -25.94
CA CYS A 143 11.29 -2.74 -27.03
C CYS A 143 9.83 -3.20 -27.16
N PHE A 144 8.95 -2.83 -26.23
CA PHE A 144 7.51 -3.15 -26.33
C PHE A 144 6.89 -2.46 -27.56
N PRO A 145 6.06 -3.15 -28.37
CA PRO A 145 5.38 -2.56 -29.52
C PRO A 145 4.53 -1.33 -29.16
N LEU A 146 3.94 -1.31 -27.96
CA LEU A 146 3.26 -0.14 -27.39
C LEU A 146 4.19 1.07 -27.30
N SER A 147 5.37 0.90 -26.70
CA SER A 147 6.37 1.95 -26.53
C SER A 147 6.92 2.43 -27.87
N VAL A 148 7.16 1.51 -28.82
CA VAL A 148 7.50 1.86 -30.21
C VAL A 148 6.39 2.73 -30.82
N LYS A 149 5.13 2.32 -30.70
CA LYS A 149 4.00 3.03 -31.30
C LYS A 149 3.77 4.42 -30.71
N ILE A 150 3.96 4.59 -29.40
CA ILE A 150 3.88 5.91 -28.76
C ILE A 150 5.00 6.84 -29.26
N ARG A 151 6.23 6.33 -29.45
CA ARG A 151 7.32 7.11 -30.06
C ARG A 151 7.01 7.50 -31.51
N GLU A 152 6.34 6.65 -32.29
CA GLU A 152 5.86 7.02 -33.64
C GLU A 152 4.85 8.19 -33.59
N MET A 153 3.81 8.10 -32.75
CA MET A 153 2.75 9.12 -32.65
C MET A 153 3.28 10.48 -32.15
N VAL A 154 4.27 10.46 -31.26
CA VAL A 154 4.97 11.68 -30.82
C VAL A 154 5.84 12.24 -31.95
N THR A 155 6.60 11.39 -32.66
CA THR A 155 7.50 11.82 -33.75
C THR A 155 6.75 12.32 -34.98
N SER A 156 5.52 11.81 -35.24
CA SER A 156 4.63 12.30 -36.30
C SER A 156 3.93 13.63 -35.95
N GLY A 157 4.01 14.09 -34.70
CA GLY A 157 3.33 15.28 -34.22
C GLY A 157 1.82 15.10 -34.09
N GLU A 158 1.33 13.88 -33.85
CA GLU A 158 -0.10 13.53 -33.77
C GLU A 158 -0.78 14.31 -32.63
N ILE A 159 -0.22 14.24 -31.42
CA ILE A 159 -0.63 15.06 -30.26
C ILE A 159 0.00 16.47 -30.25
N GLY A 160 0.67 16.89 -31.33
CA GLY A 160 1.43 18.14 -31.40
C GLY A 160 2.74 18.08 -30.62
N ASP A 161 3.27 19.25 -30.28
CA ASP A 161 4.52 19.40 -29.54
C ASP A 161 4.34 18.96 -28.09
N VAL A 162 5.18 18.06 -27.59
CA VAL A 162 5.08 17.53 -26.22
C VAL A 162 5.60 18.56 -25.22
N ILE A 163 4.72 19.06 -24.35
CA ILE A 163 5.05 20.07 -23.34
C ILE A 163 5.39 19.41 -22.00
N ARG A 164 4.74 18.29 -21.66
CA ARG A 164 4.94 17.62 -20.37
C ARG A 164 4.86 16.10 -20.48
N VAL A 165 5.74 15.41 -19.76
CA VAL A 165 5.61 13.98 -19.45
C VAL A 165 5.60 13.84 -17.93
N VAL A 166 4.62 13.14 -17.39
CA VAL A 166 4.63 12.67 -15.99
C VAL A 166 4.71 11.15 -16.04
N SER A 167 5.62 10.54 -15.30
CA SER A 167 5.73 9.09 -15.16
C SER A 167 5.99 8.70 -13.72
N ASP A 168 5.27 7.70 -13.22
CA ASP A 168 5.50 7.08 -11.92
C ASP A 168 5.84 5.60 -12.08
N LEU A 169 6.82 5.11 -11.31
CA LEU A 169 6.85 3.72 -10.92
C LEU A 169 7.22 3.60 -9.44
N SER A 170 6.19 3.39 -8.63
CA SER A 170 6.29 3.21 -7.19
C SER A 170 5.51 1.99 -6.74
N PHE A 171 6.00 1.30 -5.70
CA PHE A 171 5.36 0.11 -5.13
C PHE A 171 4.75 0.42 -3.75
N PRO A 172 3.64 -0.24 -3.36
CA PRO A 172 3.02 -0.08 -2.05
C PRO A 172 3.58 -1.08 -1.02
N GLU A 173 4.90 -1.30 -0.95
CA GLU A 173 5.53 -2.35 -0.11
C GLU A 173 5.68 -1.90 1.35
N HIS A 174 4.54 -1.81 2.05
CA HIS A 174 4.45 -1.41 3.45
C HIS A 174 3.97 -2.55 4.36
N ALA A 175 4.47 -2.54 5.59
CA ALA A 175 4.04 -3.37 6.72
C ALA A 175 3.28 -2.52 7.76
N GLU A 176 2.75 -3.16 8.81
CA GLU A 176 2.13 -2.46 9.93
C GLU A 176 3.08 -1.42 10.57
N GLY A 177 2.52 -0.34 11.10
CA GLY A 177 3.30 0.81 11.56
C GLY A 177 4.01 1.58 10.44
N GLY A 178 3.67 1.31 9.16
CA GLY A 178 4.13 2.08 8.01
C GLY A 178 5.59 1.83 7.60
N LYS A 179 6.24 0.76 8.07
CA LYS A 179 7.62 0.37 7.66
C LYS A 179 7.65 -0.33 6.29
N LEU A 180 8.83 -0.48 5.68
CA LEU A 180 8.97 -1.23 4.43
C LEU A 180 8.93 -2.74 4.72
N ASN A 181 8.31 -3.54 3.84
CA ASN A 181 8.26 -5.00 3.98
C ASN A 181 9.55 -5.70 3.47
N PHE A 182 10.71 -5.10 3.73
CA PHE A 182 12.03 -5.61 3.30
C PHE A 182 12.99 -5.73 4.48
N PRO A 183 13.60 -6.91 4.71
CA PRO A 183 14.77 -7.03 5.56
C PRO A 183 15.90 -6.11 5.07
N ASN A 184 16.68 -5.51 5.97
CA ASN A 184 17.75 -4.56 5.63
C ASN A 184 18.80 -5.15 4.69
N GLU A 185 18.97 -6.48 4.70
CA GLU A 185 19.89 -7.22 3.85
C GLU A 185 19.41 -7.33 2.38
N ASN A 186 18.11 -7.12 2.12
CA ASN A 186 17.48 -7.29 0.82
C ASN A 186 18.00 -6.28 -0.22
N ARG A 187 18.25 -6.76 -1.45
CA ARG A 187 18.70 -5.96 -2.60
C ARG A 187 17.93 -4.65 -2.84
N MET A 188 16.66 -4.57 -2.42
CA MET A 188 15.82 -3.37 -2.60
C MET A 188 16.26 -2.20 -1.73
N VAL A 189 16.81 -2.47 -0.54
CA VAL A 189 17.16 -1.46 0.48
C VAL A 189 18.64 -1.50 0.89
N ASN A 190 19.36 -2.57 0.56
CA ASN A 190 20.75 -2.76 0.96
C ASN A 190 21.73 -1.94 0.09
N LYS A 191 22.42 -0.98 0.70
CA LYS A 191 23.42 -0.13 0.02
C LYS A 191 24.65 -0.89 -0.49
N GLU A 192 25.04 -1.99 0.16
CA GLU A 192 26.15 -2.85 -0.27
C GLU A 192 25.80 -3.66 -1.55
N LEU A 193 24.52 -3.68 -1.93
CA LEU A 193 24.03 -4.24 -3.20
C LEU A 193 23.67 -3.15 -4.23
N ALA A 194 23.88 -1.87 -3.89
CA ALA A 194 23.37 -0.70 -4.59
C ALA A 194 21.84 -0.75 -4.81
N GLY A 195 21.12 -1.05 -3.72
CA GLY A 195 19.67 -0.89 -3.62
C GLY A 195 19.23 0.58 -3.52
N GLY A 196 17.91 0.76 -3.47
CA GLY A 196 17.22 2.05 -3.53
C GLY A 196 16.23 2.12 -4.69
N ALA A 197 15.19 2.95 -4.55
CA ALA A 197 14.14 3.09 -5.55
C ALA A 197 14.69 3.56 -6.92
N LEU A 198 15.58 4.57 -6.92
CA LEU A 198 16.09 5.23 -8.11
C LEU A 198 16.73 4.26 -9.12
N LEU A 199 17.61 3.36 -8.67
CA LEU A 199 18.28 2.40 -9.55
C LEU A 199 17.42 1.19 -9.91
N ASP A 200 16.54 0.70 -9.03
CA ASP A 200 15.73 -0.49 -9.34
C ASP A 200 14.47 -0.19 -10.16
N ILE A 201 13.79 0.92 -9.85
CA ILE A 201 12.47 1.25 -10.42
C ILE A 201 12.38 2.67 -10.99
N GLY A 202 13.11 3.64 -10.45
CA GLY A 202 13.20 5.01 -11.00
C GLY A 202 13.70 5.07 -12.45
N ILE A 203 14.54 4.09 -12.84
CA ILE A 203 14.98 3.86 -14.22
C ILE A 203 13.81 3.81 -15.23
N TYR A 204 12.66 3.23 -14.87
CA TYR A 204 11.52 3.12 -15.79
C TYR A 204 10.76 4.44 -15.92
N ALA A 205 10.59 5.18 -14.81
CA ALA A 205 9.98 6.51 -14.86
C ALA A 205 10.84 7.49 -15.67
N LEU A 206 12.17 7.43 -15.50
CA LEU A 206 13.13 8.15 -16.34
C LEU A 206 13.07 7.67 -17.80
N THR A 207 12.96 6.37 -18.06
CA THR A 207 12.84 5.82 -19.41
C THR A 207 11.66 6.39 -20.18
N TRP A 208 10.51 6.65 -19.52
CA TRP A 208 9.38 7.32 -20.15
C TRP A 208 9.64 8.79 -20.47
N VAL A 209 10.26 9.55 -19.56
CA VAL A 209 10.68 10.93 -19.86
C VAL A 209 11.68 10.95 -21.02
N PHE A 210 12.73 10.13 -20.99
CA PHE A 210 13.78 10.12 -22.00
C PHE A 210 13.30 9.60 -23.37
N GLN A 211 12.52 8.52 -23.42
CA GLN A 211 12.06 7.97 -24.70
C GLN A 211 11.10 8.90 -25.45
N ILE A 212 10.42 9.82 -24.73
CA ILE A 212 9.41 10.74 -25.26
C ILE A 212 9.91 12.18 -25.42
N MET A 213 10.81 12.65 -24.56
CA MET A 213 11.33 14.03 -24.58
C MET A 213 12.77 14.15 -25.08
N TYR A 214 13.56 13.07 -25.15
CA TYR A 214 14.96 13.09 -25.61
C TYR A 214 15.17 12.29 -26.90
N THR A 215 14.73 11.03 -26.94
CA THR A 215 14.94 10.15 -28.11
C THR A 215 14.25 10.67 -29.37
N THR A 216 13.06 11.24 -29.23
CA THR A 216 12.22 11.83 -30.30
C THR A 216 12.75 13.16 -30.85
N GLN A 217 13.67 13.83 -30.14
CA GLN A 217 14.23 15.11 -30.60
C GLN A 217 15.06 14.93 -31.88
N PRO A 218 15.02 15.91 -32.80
CA PRO A 218 16.00 15.97 -33.89
C PRO A 218 17.42 16.13 -33.34
N LYS A 219 18.42 15.53 -33.99
CA LYS A 219 19.83 15.72 -33.60
C LYS A 219 20.34 17.10 -34.07
N PRO A 220 21.17 17.82 -33.28
CA PRO A 220 21.71 17.44 -31.97
C PRO A 220 20.70 17.62 -30.83
N ARG A 221 20.61 16.59 -29.95
CA ARG A 221 19.66 16.55 -28.83
C ARG A 221 20.09 17.46 -27.68
N GLU A 222 19.12 17.95 -26.92
CA GLU A 222 19.28 18.70 -25.66
C GLU A 222 19.24 17.75 -24.46
N ALA A 223 20.30 17.78 -23.65
CA ALA A 223 20.30 17.17 -22.32
C ALA A 223 19.49 18.01 -21.31
N PRO A 224 18.75 17.38 -20.37
CA PRO A 224 17.91 18.09 -19.42
C PRO A 224 18.69 18.74 -18.28
N THR A 225 18.16 19.84 -17.74
CA THR A 225 18.51 20.34 -16.40
C THR A 225 17.68 19.61 -15.37
N VAL A 226 18.31 19.11 -14.30
CA VAL A 226 17.67 18.21 -13.32
C VAL A 226 17.50 18.91 -11.96
N LEU A 227 16.30 18.81 -11.37
CA LEU A 227 16.01 19.16 -9.99
C LEU A 227 15.34 17.96 -9.32
N ALA A 228 15.82 17.51 -8.16
CA ALA A 228 15.28 16.32 -7.52
C ALA A 228 15.35 16.37 -5.99
N ALA A 229 14.51 15.54 -5.36
CA ALA A 229 14.50 15.29 -3.93
C ALA A 229 14.54 13.77 -3.68
N ILE A 230 15.34 13.35 -2.69
CA ILE A 230 15.44 11.97 -2.22
C ILE A 230 14.99 11.91 -0.76
N GLN A 231 13.97 11.10 -0.48
CA GLN A 231 13.71 10.56 0.85
C GLN A 231 14.49 9.26 1.01
N LYS A 232 15.25 9.14 2.11
CA LYS A 232 16.03 7.94 2.42
C LYS A 232 15.28 7.03 3.37
N TYR A 233 15.45 5.72 3.19
CA TYR A 233 15.02 4.72 4.16
C TYR A 233 15.92 4.81 5.39
N ALA A 234 15.32 4.93 6.58
CA ALA A 234 16.08 5.29 7.80
C ALA A 234 17.03 4.16 8.25
N GLU A 235 16.63 2.90 8.07
CA GLU A 235 17.35 1.73 8.56
C GLU A 235 18.60 1.36 7.74
N THR A 236 18.70 1.79 6.47
CA THR A 236 19.84 1.48 5.59
C THR A 236 20.49 2.69 4.93
N GLY A 237 19.77 3.81 4.82
CA GLY A 237 20.23 5.01 4.11
C GLY A 237 20.23 4.94 2.58
N ALA A 238 19.65 3.88 1.98
CA ALA A 238 19.30 3.86 0.55
C ALA A 238 18.14 4.83 0.27
N ASP A 239 17.86 5.18 -0.99
CA ASP A 239 16.65 5.96 -1.29
C ASP A 239 15.39 5.10 -1.25
N GLU A 240 14.38 5.63 -0.59
CA GLU A 240 13.06 5.02 -0.42
C GLU A 240 12.06 5.58 -1.43
N MET A 241 12.14 6.88 -1.68
CA MET A 241 11.29 7.62 -2.60
C MET A 241 12.11 8.76 -3.21
N THR A 242 12.05 8.89 -4.53
CA THR A 242 12.85 9.84 -5.29
C THR A 242 11.98 10.52 -6.34
N SER A 243 11.88 11.85 -6.27
CA SER A 243 11.07 12.69 -7.15
C SER A 243 11.97 13.60 -7.98
N MET A 244 11.79 13.59 -9.30
CA MET A 244 12.72 14.19 -10.27
C MET A 244 11.95 15.06 -11.28
N ILE A 245 12.45 16.27 -11.51
CA ILE A 245 11.98 17.22 -12.53
C ILE A 245 13.11 17.43 -13.53
N LEU A 246 12.83 17.15 -14.81
CA LEU A 246 13.76 17.21 -15.92
C LEU A 246 13.30 18.30 -16.91
N GLN A 247 14.00 19.42 -16.94
CA GLN A 247 13.66 20.56 -17.80
C GLN A 247 14.44 20.49 -19.11
N PHE A 248 13.78 20.72 -20.24
CA PHE A 248 14.39 20.82 -21.57
C PHE A 248 14.18 22.26 -22.11
N PRO A 249 15.08 23.22 -21.78
CA PRO A 249 14.78 24.64 -21.94
C PRO A 249 14.61 25.13 -23.38
N LYS A 250 15.34 24.57 -24.37
CA LYS A 250 15.15 24.96 -25.78
C LYS A 250 13.84 24.43 -26.36
N HIS A 251 13.35 23.32 -25.82
CA HIS A 251 12.07 22.71 -26.21
C HIS A 251 10.89 23.26 -25.41
N ASN A 252 11.13 24.10 -24.39
CA ASN A 252 10.12 24.62 -23.46
C ASN A 252 9.26 23.50 -22.82
N ALA A 253 9.90 22.36 -22.51
CA ALA A 253 9.23 21.13 -22.10
C ALA A 253 9.76 20.61 -20.75
N MET A 254 8.93 19.87 -20.02
CA MET A 254 9.23 19.38 -18.66
C MET A 254 8.81 17.93 -18.44
N GLY A 255 9.78 17.08 -18.12
CA GLY A 255 9.55 15.74 -17.59
C GLY A 255 9.43 15.75 -16.06
N ILE A 256 8.57 14.90 -15.52
CA ILE A 256 8.46 14.60 -14.09
C ILE A 256 8.51 13.08 -13.95
N ALA A 257 9.52 12.58 -13.24
CA ALA A 257 9.70 11.16 -12.97
C ALA A 257 9.63 10.91 -11.46
N LEU A 258 8.77 9.99 -11.05
CA LEU A 258 8.47 9.66 -9.66
C LEU A 258 8.76 8.19 -9.39
N THR A 259 9.30 7.87 -8.22
CA THR A 259 9.49 6.49 -7.79
C THR A 259 9.51 6.35 -6.27
N GLY A 260 9.08 5.21 -5.74
CA GLY A 260 9.12 4.91 -4.31
C GLY A 260 8.80 3.47 -3.94
N LEU A 261 9.18 3.05 -2.73
CA LEU A 261 9.00 1.69 -2.24
C LEU A 261 7.84 1.54 -1.24
N ARG A 262 7.45 2.61 -0.53
CA ARG A 262 6.44 2.55 0.54
C ARG A 262 5.00 2.71 0.05
N ALA A 263 4.79 3.65 -0.87
CA ALA A 263 3.50 4.00 -1.44
C ALA A 263 3.59 3.93 -2.96
N GLY A 264 2.58 3.35 -3.59
CA GLY A 264 2.53 3.16 -5.04
C GLY A 264 1.11 3.13 -5.57
N TYR A 265 0.96 3.52 -6.83
CA TYR A 265 -0.33 3.54 -7.51
C TYR A 265 -0.85 2.12 -7.79
N LYS A 266 -2.17 1.99 -7.90
CA LYS A 266 -2.79 0.76 -8.39
C LYS A 266 -2.65 0.68 -9.91
N HIS A 267 -2.40 -0.51 -10.43
CA HIS A 267 -1.98 -0.75 -11.81
C HIS A 267 -3.09 -1.44 -12.63
N GLY A 268 -3.12 -1.18 -13.95
CA GLY A 268 -4.12 -1.70 -14.88
C GLY A 268 -5.30 -0.76 -15.17
N LYS A 269 -6.06 -1.09 -16.22
CA LYS A 269 -7.01 -0.23 -16.96
C LYS A 269 -8.11 0.49 -16.14
N ASN A 270 -8.44 -0.01 -14.95
CA ASN A 270 -9.47 0.58 -14.07
C ASN A 270 -8.91 1.60 -13.06
N TYR A 271 -7.60 1.89 -13.13
CA TYR A 271 -6.91 2.86 -12.29
C TYR A 271 -6.25 3.92 -13.19
N GLY A 272 -5.92 5.09 -12.61
CA GLY A 272 -5.34 6.20 -13.37
C GLY A 272 -4.02 5.83 -14.06
N PRO A 273 -3.66 6.53 -15.15
CA PRO A 273 -2.44 6.22 -15.90
C PRO A 273 -1.20 6.43 -15.05
N ALA A 274 -0.22 5.52 -15.20
CA ALA A 274 1.09 5.66 -14.59
C ALA A 274 2.00 6.61 -15.39
N ILE A 275 1.67 6.85 -16.66
CA ILE A 275 2.38 7.81 -17.53
C ILE A 275 1.36 8.67 -18.29
N THR A 276 1.52 9.99 -18.24
CA THR A 276 0.75 10.95 -19.04
C THR A 276 1.69 11.82 -19.86
N ILE A 277 1.50 11.82 -21.17
CA ILE A 277 2.27 12.56 -22.17
C ILE A 277 1.34 13.65 -22.73
N THR A 278 1.49 14.90 -22.29
CA THR A 278 0.65 16.03 -22.71
C THR A 278 1.35 16.84 -23.82
N GLY A 279 0.70 16.97 -24.97
CA GLY A 279 1.13 17.81 -26.11
C GLY A 279 0.13 18.91 -26.47
N THR A 280 0.49 19.76 -27.44
CA THR A 280 -0.32 20.94 -27.81
C THR A 280 -1.68 20.63 -28.45
N LYS A 281 -1.88 19.43 -29.01
CA LYS A 281 -3.15 19.00 -29.65
C LYS A 281 -3.89 17.90 -28.87
N GLY A 282 -3.29 17.30 -27.85
CA GLY A 282 -3.89 16.17 -27.12
C GLY A 282 -2.91 15.54 -26.12
N GLU A 283 -3.31 14.42 -25.52
CA GLU A 283 -2.45 13.63 -24.65
C GLU A 283 -2.53 12.12 -24.92
N ILE A 284 -1.46 11.42 -24.54
CA ILE A 284 -1.39 9.97 -24.48
C ILE A 284 -1.27 9.56 -23.02
N GLN A 285 -2.20 8.73 -22.55
CA GLN A 285 -2.20 8.13 -21.22
C GLN A 285 -1.78 6.67 -21.34
N VAL A 286 -0.83 6.20 -20.52
CA VAL A 286 -0.40 4.80 -20.48
C VAL A 286 -0.66 4.24 -19.10
N ASP A 287 -1.37 3.11 -19.05
CA ASP A 287 -1.71 2.47 -17.78
C ASP A 287 -0.54 1.64 -17.26
N GLY A 288 -0.33 1.70 -15.94
CA GLY A 288 0.80 1.04 -15.32
C GLY A 288 0.65 -0.48 -15.18
N PRO A 289 1.75 -1.19 -14.84
CA PRO A 289 3.00 -0.62 -14.32
C PRO A 289 3.94 -0.14 -15.44
N ALA A 290 4.66 0.96 -15.19
CA ALA A 290 5.46 1.64 -16.21
C ALA A 290 6.56 0.79 -16.86
N TYR A 291 7.02 -0.27 -16.21
CA TYR A 291 8.01 -1.21 -16.76
C TYR A 291 7.43 -2.21 -17.78
N CYS A 292 6.13 -2.51 -17.71
CA CYS A 292 5.46 -3.53 -18.51
C CYS A 292 4.02 -3.05 -18.88
N PRO A 293 3.91 -2.02 -19.73
CA PRO A 293 2.63 -1.46 -20.16
C PRO A 293 1.89 -2.41 -21.11
N THR A 294 0.58 -2.51 -20.98
CA THR A 294 -0.27 -3.32 -21.89
C THR A 294 -1.50 -2.57 -22.42
N HIS A 295 -1.68 -1.29 -22.07
CA HIS A 295 -2.79 -0.47 -22.53
C HIS A 295 -2.39 1.01 -22.59
N TYR A 296 -2.90 1.73 -23.60
CA TYR A 296 -2.83 3.18 -23.65
C TYR A 296 -4.11 3.79 -24.22
N ARG A 297 -4.34 5.07 -23.92
CA ARG A 297 -5.42 5.90 -24.45
C ARG A 297 -4.85 7.13 -25.14
N VAL A 298 -5.47 7.57 -26.22
CA VAL A 298 -5.18 8.85 -26.89
C VAL A 298 -6.41 9.75 -26.80
N ILE A 299 -6.22 11.00 -26.39
CA ILE A 299 -7.28 11.99 -26.15
C ILE A 299 -6.91 13.27 -26.90
N MET A 300 -7.77 13.74 -27.81
CA MET A 300 -7.47 14.90 -28.67
C MET A 300 -8.26 16.14 -28.22
N ASN A 301 -7.59 17.29 -28.14
CA ASN A 301 -8.16 18.56 -27.67
C ASN A 301 -9.33 19.05 -28.54
N GLU A 302 -9.35 18.68 -29.83
CA GLU A 302 -10.45 19.00 -30.75
C GLU A 302 -11.74 18.20 -30.49
N ASN A 303 -11.64 17.04 -29.82
CA ASN A 303 -12.77 16.19 -29.46
C ASN A 303 -12.42 15.29 -28.25
N PRO A 304 -12.43 15.84 -27.02
CA PRO A 304 -11.99 15.11 -25.82
C PRO A 304 -12.94 13.98 -25.40
N GLU A 305 -14.20 13.99 -25.86
CA GLU A 305 -15.14 12.88 -25.65
C GLU A 305 -14.75 11.62 -26.45
N LYS A 306 -14.00 11.79 -27.56
CA LYS A 306 -13.58 10.69 -28.43
C LYS A 306 -12.22 10.13 -28.04
N VAL A 307 -12.18 9.47 -26.88
CA VAL A 307 -11.02 8.69 -26.41
C VAL A 307 -10.77 7.50 -27.34
N VAL A 308 -9.52 7.29 -27.76
CA VAL A 308 -9.08 6.09 -28.50
C VAL A 308 -8.32 5.18 -27.55
N GLU A 309 -8.93 4.07 -27.14
CA GLU A 309 -8.29 3.02 -26.34
C GLU A 309 -7.57 2.00 -27.22
N VAL A 310 -6.38 1.54 -26.79
CA VAL A 310 -5.59 0.52 -27.49
C VAL A 310 -4.99 -0.48 -26.49
N GLU A 311 -5.45 -1.74 -26.57
CA GLU A 311 -4.91 -2.85 -25.79
C GLU A 311 -3.77 -3.54 -26.56
N CYS A 312 -2.63 -3.72 -25.88
CA CYS A 312 -1.41 -4.35 -26.40
C CYS A 312 -1.07 -5.56 -25.52
N ALA A 313 -1.84 -6.63 -25.65
CA ALA A 313 -1.60 -7.87 -24.93
C ALA A 313 -0.24 -8.49 -25.29
N ILE A 314 0.52 -8.89 -24.28
CA ILE A 314 1.84 -9.53 -24.45
C ILE A 314 1.62 -10.99 -24.85
N PRO A 315 2.22 -11.48 -25.96
CA PRO A 315 2.12 -12.87 -26.39
C PRO A 315 2.53 -13.87 -25.29
N LYS A 316 1.80 -14.98 -25.23
CA LYS A 316 2.03 -16.08 -24.29
C LYS A 316 2.25 -17.40 -25.02
N ASP A 317 3.30 -18.13 -24.64
CA ASP A 317 3.61 -19.45 -25.17
C ASP A 317 2.79 -20.54 -24.44
N LYS A 318 1.70 -20.98 -25.08
CA LYS A 318 0.78 -21.97 -24.51
C LYS A 318 1.39 -23.35 -24.33
N ASP A 319 2.42 -23.68 -25.11
CA ASP A 319 3.11 -24.97 -25.06
C ASP A 319 4.18 -24.99 -23.94
N ARG A 320 4.52 -23.82 -23.38
CA ARG A 320 5.35 -23.63 -22.18
C ARG A 320 4.59 -22.88 -21.10
N ASP A 321 3.53 -23.48 -20.56
CA ASP A 321 2.79 -23.00 -19.37
C ASP A 321 2.31 -21.52 -19.40
N ASN A 322 2.15 -20.93 -20.59
CA ASN A 322 1.90 -19.48 -20.81
C ASN A 322 3.07 -18.56 -20.41
N TRP A 323 4.31 -18.97 -20.64
CA TRP A 323 5.50 -18.10 -20.54
C TRP A 323 5.46 -16.93 -21.52
N GLY A 324 6.30 -15.91 -21.29
CA GLY A 324 6.31 -14.67 -22.07
C GLY A 324 5.84 -13.47 -21.26
N GLN A 325 6.77 -12.65 -20.76
CA GLN A 325 6.52 -11.41 -20.03
C GLN A 325 6.88 -10.16 -20.86
N GLY A 326 7.55 -10.33 -22.01
CA GLY A 326 7.94 -9.26 -22.93
C GLY A 326 9.46 -9.03 -23.01
N MET A 327 10.25 -9.72 -22.18
CA MET A 327 11.73 -9.66 -22.22
C MET A 327 12.29 -10.29 -23.50
N PHE A 328 11.49 -11.12 -24.18
CA PHE A 328 11.87 -11.64 -25.49
C PHE A 328 12.06 -10.54 -26.56
N TRP A 329 11.44 -9.36 -26.44
CA TRP A 329 11.58 -8.30 -27.45
C TRP A 329 12.94 -7.59 -27.40
N GLU A 330 13.56 -7.47 -26.23
CA GLU A 330 14.95 -6.99 -26.13
C GLU A 330 15.97 -8.08 -26.52
N ALA A 331 15.65 -9.36 -26.28
CA ALA A 331 16.44 -10.47 -26.79
C ALA A 331 16.39 -10.54 -28.33
N ASP A 332 15.22 -10.29 -28.94
CA ASP A 332 15.05 -10.18 -30.40
C ASP A 332 15.88 -9.01 -30.96
N GLU A 333 15.81 -7.82 -30.34
CA GLU A 333 16.57 -6.64 -30.76
C GLU A 333 18.09 -6.83 -30.61
N ALA A 334 18.55 -7.43 -29.51
CA ALA A 334 19.95 -7.82 -29.35
C ALA A 334 20.38 -8.81 -30.43
N ALA A 335 19.55 -9.80 -30.75
CA ALA A 335 19.84 -10.77 -31.81
C ALA A 335 19.88 -10.13 -33.21
N ARG A 336 19.01 -9.15 -33.49
CA ARG A 336 19.03 -8.36 -34.74
C ARG A 336 20.27 -7.49 -34.83
N CYS A 337 20.66 -6.82 -33.75
CA CYS A 337 21.90 -6.05 -33.69
C CYS A 337 23.14 -6.90 -33.94
N LEU A 338 23.22 -8.09 -33.34
CA LEU A 338 24.30 -9.06 -33.58
C LEU A 338 24.34 -9.54 -35.04
N ARG A 339 23.19 -9.90 -35.61
CA ARG A 339 23.06 -10.31 -37.03
C ARG A 339 23.57 -9.23 -37.98
N ASP A 340 23.20 -7.98 -37.69
CA ASP A 340 23.47 -6.83 -38.55
C ASP A 340 24.84 -6.16 -38.26
N GLY A 341 25.62 -6.72 -37.32
CA GLY A 341 26.96 -6.24 -36.97
C GLY A 341 27.00 -4.90 -36.23
N LYS A 342 25.91 -4.52 -35.57
CA LYS A 342 25.81 -3.29 -34.77
C LYS A 342 26.51 -3.44 -33.41
N LEU A 343 27.01 -2.32 -32.87
CA LEU A 343 27.62 -2.27 -31.53
C LEU A 343 26.62 -1.85 -30.44
N GLU A 344 25.58 -1.10 -30.82
CA GLU A 344 24.51 -0.58 -29.96
C GLU A 344 23.16 -0.73 -30.66
N SER A 345 22.06 -0.68 -29.90
CA SER A 345 20.71 -0.63 -30.45
C SER A 345 20.33 0.81 -30.83
N GLU A 346 19.56 0.97 -31.91
CA GLU A 346 18.95 2.27 -32.25
C GLU A 346 17.80 2.63 -31.31
N TRP A 347 17.21 1.64 -30.63
CA TRP A 347 16.18 1.83 -29.60
C TRP A 347 16.76 2.07 -28.21
N ILE A 348 17.94 1.52 -27.91
CA ILE A 348 18.65 1.66 -26.62
C ILE A 348 20.10 2.09 -26.89
N SER A 349 20.27 3.37 -27.24
CA SER A 349 21.56 3.94 -27.64
C SER A 349 22.47 4.26 -26.46
N TRP A 350 23.78 4.10 -26.64
CA TRP A 350 24.81 4.41 -25.63
C TRP A 350 24.79 5.89 -25.21
N GLU A 351 24.41 6.78 -26.13
CA GLU A 351 24.21 8.22 -25.91
C GLU A 351 23.16 8.48 -24.80
N GLU A 352 22.02 7.78 -24.86
CA GLU A 352 20.90 7.99 -23.96
C GLU A 352 21.08 7.29 -22.61
N SER A 353 21.51 6.03 -22.58
CA SER A 353 21.80 5.32 -21.31
C SER A 353 22.97 5.96 -20.54
N THR A 354 23.93 6.60 -21.23
CA THR A 354 24.91 7.47 -20.57
C THR A 354 24.23 8.65 -19.86
N LEU A 355 23.36 9.37 -20.56
CA LEU A 355 22.71 10.59 -20.06
C LEU A 355 21.65 10.31 -18.97
N ILE A 356 21.00 9.14 -19.01
CA ILE A 356 20.16 8.64 -17.92
C ILE A 356 21.00 8.41 -16.66
N MET A 357 22.18 7.79 -16.79
CA MET A 357 23.09 7.64 -15.64
C MET A 357 23.69 8.96 -15.16
N GLU A 358 23.96 9.93 -16.04
CA GLU A 358 24.37 11.28 -15.63
C GLU A 358 23.25 12.03 -14.89
N THR A 359 22.01 11.81 -15.31
CA THR A 359 20.81 12.29 -14.60
C THR A 359 20.71 11.65 -13.21
N MET A 360 20.88 10.33 -13.10
CA MET A 360 20.90 9.64 -11.82
C MET A 360 22.04 10.12 -10.92
N ASP A 361 23.26 10.32 -11.44
CA ASP A 361 24.38 10.88 -10.67
C ASP A 361 24.05 12.26 -10.10
N GLU A 362 23.38 13.12 -10.86
CA GLU A 362 22.94 14.45 -10.40
C GLU A 362 21.81 14.37 -9.37
N VAL A 363 20.83 13.48 -9.55
CA VAL A 363 19.77 13.20 -8.55
C VAL A 363 20.39 12.69 -7.24
N ARG A 364 21.31 11.73 -7.33
CA ARG A 364 22.07 11.18 -6.20
C ARG A 364 22.94 12.25 -5.52
N ARG A 365 23.52 13.17 -6.28
CA ARG A 365 24.28 14.32 -5.76
C ARG A 365 23.38 15.30 -4.98
N GLN A 366 22.20 15.63 -5.51
CA GLN A 366 21.25 16.53 -4.83
C GLN A 366 20.68 15.89 -3.55
N GLY A 367 20.34 14.60 -3.57
CA GLY A 367 19.90 13.86 -2.38
C GLY A 367 21.01 13.36 -1.44
N GLY A 368 22.29 13.60 -1.79
CA GLY A 368 23.45 13.12 -1.02
C GLY A 368 23.48 11.60 -0.82
N LEU A 369 23.11 10.81 -1.84
CA LEU A 369 23.13 9.34 -1.81
C LEU A 369 24.44 8.80 -2.42
N LYS A 370 25.37 8.34 -1.58
CA LYS A 370 26.62 7.68 -2.00
C LYS A 370 26.61 6.20 -1.64
N TYR A 371 27.07 5.34 -2.56
CA TYR A 371 27.34 3.92 -2.32
C TYR A 371 28.79 3.71 -1.82
N PRO A 372 29.16 2.51 -1.34
CA PRO A 372 30.54 2.17 -0.98
C PRO A 372 31.54 2.42 -2.12
N ASP A 373 32.75 2.88 -1.81
CA ASP A 373 33.76 3.25 -2.82
C ASP A 373 34.19 2.08 -3.73
N LEU A 374 34.15 0.85 -3.22
CA LEU A 374 34.33 -0.38 -4.00
C LEU A 374 33.31 -0.51 -5.15
N ILE A 375 32.07 -0.07 -4.91
CA ILE A 375 30.92 -0.19 -5.82
C ILE A 375 30.85 1.03 -6.75
N GLU A 376 31.24 2.22 -6.29
CA GLU A 376 31.33 3.43 -7.12
C GLU A 376 32.53 3.40 -8.09
N SER A 377 33.52 2.53 -7.87
CA SER A 377 34.75 2.49 -8.66
C SER A 377 34.49 2.08 -10.11
N ALA A 378 34.99 2.87 -11.05
CA ALA A 378 35.04 2.55 -12.48
C ALA A 378 36.39 1.93 -12.92
N GLU A 379 37.14 1.37 -11.96
CA GLU A 379 38.35 0.59 -12.22
C GLU A 379 38.00 -0.90 -12.19
N TYR A 380 38.31 -1.61 -13.27
CA TYR A 380 38.04 -3.04 -13.39
C TYR A 380 39.11 -3.85 -12.64
N ASP A 381 38.67 -4.78 -11.79
CA ASP A 381 39.53 -5.82 -11.24
C ASP A 381 38.89 -7.20 -11.47
N ALA A 382 39.62 -8.06 -12.19
CA ALA A 382 39.25 -9.45 -12.43
C ALA A 382 39.18 -10.29 -11.14
N LYS A 383 39.77 -9.82 -10.04
CA LYS A 383 39.75 -10.43 -8.69
C LYS A 383 38.88 -9.66 -7.69
N SER A 384 38.08 -8.70 -8.18
CA SER A 384 37.15 -7.95 -7.33
C SER A 384 36.22 -8.91 -6.57
N PRO A 385 35.84 -8.62 -5.31
CA PRO A 385 34.74 -9.32 -4.62
C PRO A 385 33.45 -9.40 -5.44
N LEU A 386 33.24 -8.44 -6.35
CA LEU A 386 32.09 -8.32 -7.24
C LEU A 386 32.22 -9.26 -8.48
N ASN A 387 33.40 -9.83 -8.72
CA ASN A 387 33.70 -10.88 -9.71
C ASN A 387 34.00 -12.22 -8.99
N PRO A 388 33.03 -12.82 -8.27
CA PRO A 388 33.28 -13.98 -7.42
C PRO A 388 33.74 -15.22 -8.20
N SER A 389 35.01 -15.57 -8.05
CA SER A 389 35.50 -16.93 -8.32
C SER A 389 35.14 -17.86 -7.14
N VAL A 390 35.00 -19.16 -7.42
CA VAL A 390 34.76 -20.20 -6.38
C VAL A 390 35.83 -20.12 -5.27
N THR A 391 37.07 -19.83 -5.66
CA THR A 391 38.22 -19.68 -4.77
C THR A 391 38.25 -18.38 -3.95
N GLU A 392 37.68 -17.28 -4.45
CA GLU A 392 37.78 -15.98 -3.76
C GLU A 392 36.62 -15.69 -2.81
N ARG A 393 35.45 -16.31 -2.94
CA ARG A 393 34.51 -16.35 -1.79
C ARG A 393 35.09 -17.15 -0.61
N HIS A 394 35.93 -18.14 -0.89
CA HIS A 394 36.81 -18.83 0.07
C HIS A 394 37.99 -17.98 0.61
N ARG A 395 38.01 -16.67 0.33
CA ARG A 395 38.91 -15.65 0.91
C ARG A 395 38.20 -14.38 1.39
N ILE A 396 37.08 -14.01 0.77
CA ILE A 396 36.39 -12.73 1.00
C ILE A 396 35.27 -12.90 2.04
N SER A 397 34.66 -14.10 2.11
CA SER A 397 33.99 -14.54 3.34
C SER A 397 34.99 -14.69 4.49
N THR A 398 36.29 -14.83 4.18
CA THR A 398 37.33 -15.16 5.16
C THR A 398 37.88 -13.94 5.91
N THR A 399 37.74 -12.74 5.37
CA THR A 399 38.39 -11.51 5.90
C THR A 399 37.60 -10.74 6.96
N MET A 400 36.38 -11.16 7.35
CA MET A 400 35.62 -10.48 8.42
C MET A 400 34.96 -11.41 9.47
N SER A 401 35.17 -12.73 9.44
CA SER A 401 34.55 -13.66 10.43
C SER A 401 35.20 -15.06 10.58
N TYR A 402 36.43 -15.28 10.08
CA TYR A 402 36.86 -16.64 9.65
C TYR A 402 38.27 -17.04 10.10
N GLY A 403 38.82 -16.42 11.15
CA GLY A 403 39.94 -17.01 11.87
C GLY A 403 39.42 -18.18 12.70
N ASP A 404 38.64 -17.82 13.69
CA ASP A 404 38.06 -18.60 14.78
C ASP A 404 37.29 -19.83 14.25
N SER A 405 36.42 -19.64 13.25
CA SER A 405 35.63 -20.72 12.63
C SER A 405 36.45 -21.91 12.12
N LYS A 406 37.66 -21.66 11.58
CA LYS A 406 38.56 -22.74 11.13
C LYS A 406 39.30 -23.41 12.29
N ALA A 407 39.59 -22.66 13.35
CA ALA A 407 40.36 -23.15 14.47
C ALA A 407 39.48 -24.00 15.41
N ALA A 408 38.25 -23.56 15.72
CA ALA A 408 37.23 -24.38 16.36
C ALA A 408 36.91 -25.68 15.59
N GLN A 409 36.79 -25.61 14.25
CA GLN A 409 36.62 -26.81 13.41
C GLN A 409 37.84 -27.76 13.51
N ALA A 410 39.06 -27.21 13.50
CA ALA A 410 40.28 -28.01 13.60
C ALA A 410 40.44 -28.65 14.99
N ALA A 411 40.08 -27.93 16.06
CA ALA A 411 40.07 -28.44 17.43
C ALA A 411 39.10 -29.62 17.59
N LEU A 412 37.85 -29.48 17.09
CA LEU A 412 36.86 -30.57 17.13
C LEU A 412 37.35 -31.82 16.39
N LEU A 413 37.89 -31.66 15.18
CA LEU A 413 38.38 -32.80 14.39
C LEU A 413 39.65 -33.42 14.98
N HIS A 414 40.58 -32.63 15.52
CA HIS A 414 41.73 -33.19 16.26
C HIS A 414 41.29 -33.95 17.51
N TRP A 415 40.32 -33.43 18.26
CA TRP A 415 39.80 -34.07 19.47
C TRP A 415 39.10 -35.40 19.15
N VAL A 416 38.17 -35.41 18.20
CA VAL A 416 37.42 -36.61 17.80
C VAL A 416 38.34 -37.72 17.26
N ASN A 417 39.40 -37.37 16.53
CA ASN A 417 40.36 -38.35 16.00
C ASN A 417 41.32 -38.97 17.05
N THR A 418 41.25 -38.58 18.33
CA THR A 418 41.99 -39.30 19.40
C THR A 418 41.29 -40.56 19.91
N PHE A 419 39.99 -40.69 19.66
CA PHE A 419 39.20 -41.85 20.07
C PHE A 419 39.42 -43.03 19.11
N PRO A 420 39.18 -44.28 19.54
CA PRO A 420 39.38 -45.47 18.70
C PRO A 420 38.28 -45.62 17.64
N LEU A 421 38.35 -44.83 16.57
CA LEU A 421 37.38 -44.79 15.48
C LEU A 421 37.61 -45.87 14.40
N GLU A 422 36.53 -46.27 13.72
CA GLU A 422 36.61 -47.16 12.53
C GLU A 422 37.20 -46.46 11.29
N LYS A 423 37.07 -45.12 11.20
CA LYS A 423 37.72 -44.27 10.19
C LYS A 423 38.09 -42.91 10.79
N GLU A 424 39.15 -42.31 10.24
CA GLU A 424 39.56 -40.93 10.53
C GLU A 424 38.50 -39.92 10.02
N ALA A 425 38.06 -39.01 10.89
CA ALA A 425 37.19 -37.90 10.54
C ALA A 425 38.00 -36.77 9.88
N ARG A 426 37.93 -36.66 8.55
CA ARG A 426 38.70 -35.65 7.79
C ARG A 426 37.94 -34.36 7.56
N SER A 427 36.64 -34.37 7.84
CA SER A 427 35.72 -33.25 7.67
C SER A 427 34.58 -33.34 8.69
N LEU A 428 33.85 -32.25 8.92
CA LEU A 428 32.63 -32.30 9.74
C LEU A 428 31.51 -33.12 9.08
N VAL A 429 31.57 -33.30 7.75
CA VAL A 429 30.68 -34.21 7.00
C VAL A 429 30.95 -35.68 7.34
N ASP A 430 32.13 -36.04 7.84
CA ASP A 430 32.38 -37.38 8.37
C ASP A 430 31.67 -37.66 9.71
N LEU A 431 31.20 -36.60 10.40
CA LEU A 431 30.49 -36.69 11.68
C LEU A 431 28.97 -36.65 11.52
N SER A 432 28.44 -36.07 10.44
CA SER A 432 27.00 -35.81 10.26
C SER A 432 26.14 -37.08 10.11
N ASP A 433 26.73 -38.24 9.82
CA ASP A 433 26.01 -39.51 9.83
C ASP A 433 25.78 -40.07 11.26
N GLY A 434 26.42 -39.48 12.26
CA GLY A 434 26.35 -39.85 13.68
C GLY A 434 27.21 -41.03 14.11
N LYS A 435 27.75 -41.84 13.19
CA LYS A 435 28.39 -43.12 13.54
C LYS A 435 29.73 -42.93 14.26
N LEU A 436 30.53 -41.94 13.86
CA LEU A 436 31.78 -41.63 14.53
C LEU A 436 31.55 -41.00 15.92
N LEU A 437 30.59 -40.08 16.05
CA LEU A 437 30.23 -39.52 17.36
C LEU A 437 29.63 -40.58 18.31
N TYR A 438 28.92 -41.58 17.79
CA TYR A 438 28.51 -42.75 18.56
C TYR A 438 29.71 -43.58 19.06
N GLN A 439 30.77 -43.72 18.26
CA GLN A 439 32.00 -44.41 18.67
C GLN A 439 32.75 -43.63 19.77
N VAL A 440 32.88 -42.30 19.64
CA VAL A 440 33.41 -41.42 20.69
C VAL A 440 32.63 -41.59 22.00
N MET A 441 31.29 -41.50 21.94
CA MET A 441 30.43 -41.60 23.11
C MET A 441 30.48 -42.99 23.77
N ALA A 442 30.70 -44.05 22.97
CA ALA A 442 30.85 -45.42 23.46
C ALA A 442 32.15 -45.70 24.24
N ASP A 443 33.23 -44.96 23.96
CA ASP A 443 34.50 -45.05 24.70
C ASP A 443 34.53 -44.12 25.93
N ILE A 444 33.76 -43.02 25.88
CA ILE A 444 33.52 -42.14 27.03
C ILE A 444 32.63 -42.83 28.08
N ASP A 445 31.47 -43.36 27.67
CA ASP A 445 30.56 -44.14 28.52
C ASP A 445 30.15 -45.49 27.87
N PRO A 446 30.77 -46.61 28.29
CA PRO A 446 30.37 -47.95 27.88
C PRO A 446 28.95 -48.39 28.33
N THR A 447 28.22 -47.61 29.12
CA THR A 447 26.80 -47.89 29.46
C THR A 447 25.82 -47.31 28.45
N PHE A 448 26.19 -46.23 27.76
CA PHE A 448 25.47 -45.61 26.65
C PHE A 448 25.06 -46.64 25.59
N THR A 449 26.02 -47.46 25.15
CA THR A 449 25.81 -48.53 24.17
C THR A 449 24.90 -49.66 24.66
N ARG A 450 24.85 -49.94 25.97
CA ARG A 450 24.00 -51.00 26.54
C ARG A 450 22.53 -50.62 26.62
N ARG A 451 22.19 -49.32 26.72
CA ARG A 451 20.79 -48.87 26.77
C ARG A 451 20.15 -48.71 25.39
N ARG A 452 20.94 -48.46 24.32
CA ARG A 452 20.46 -48.11 22.96
C ARG A 452 20.91 -49.09 21.87
N ILE A 453 20.82 -50.40 22.12
CA ILE A 453 21.33 -51.45 21.20
C ILE A 453 20.58 -51.49 19.85
N ASN A 454 19.29 -51.15 19.82
CA ASN A 454 18.41 -51.28 18.64
C ASN A 454 18.01 -49.94 17.98
N GLU A 455 18.56 -48.80 18.42
CA GLU A 455 18.24 -47.50 17.83
C GLU A 455 19.12 -47.17 16.62
N LYS A 456 18.61 -46.33 15.70
CA LYS A 456 19.43 -45.84 14.57
C LYS A 456 20.57 -44.96 15.10
N LYS A 457 21.80 -45.22 14.67
CA LYS A 457 23.02 -44.43 14.98
C LYS A 457 23.08 -43.06 14.27
N THR A 458 21.97 -42.33 14.13
CA THR A 458 21.94 -41.01 13.47
C THR A 458 22.51 -39.93 14.38
N PHE A 459 23.06 -38.87 13.79
CA PHE A 459 23.64 -37.72 14.50
C PHE A 459 22.70 -37.18 15.58
N GLN A 460 21.44 -36.92 15.23
CA GLN A 460 20.44 -36.40 16.15
C GLN A 460 20.18 -37.32 17.37
N ALA A 461 20.19 -38.65 17.17
CA ALA A 461 20.03 -39.60 18.28
C ALA A 461 21.25 -39.59 19.23
N VAL A 462 22.46 -39.40 18.69
CA VAL A 462 23.68 -39.24 19.50
C VAL A 462 23.66 -37.92 20.28
N ILE A 463 23.27 -36.81 19.65
CA ILE A 463 23.17 -35.50 20.32
C ILE A 463 22.10 -35.50 21.43
N ARG A 464 20.93 -36.10 21.20
CA ARG A 464 19.92 -36.33 22.27
C ARG A 464 20.47 -37.23 23.39
N GLY A 465 21.29 -38.22 23.04
CA GLY A 465 21.98 -39.08 24.00
C GLY A 465 23.00 -38.31 24.87
N LEU A 466 23.81 -37.46 24.25
CA LEU A 466 24.77 -36.56 24.92
C LEU A 466 24.04 -35.58 25.85
N ARG A 467 22.95 -34.96 25.38
CA ARG A 467 22.08 -34.11 26.22
C ARG A 467 21.58 -34.84 27.47
N TYR A 468 21.07 -36.06 27.30
CA TYR A 468 20.62 -36.89 28.42
C TYR A 468 21.76 -37.19 29.41
N TYR A 469 22.93 -37.58 28.91
CA TYR A 469 24.12 -37.86 29.74
C TYR A 469 24.55 -36.63 30.56
N ILE A 470 24.54 -35.43 29.97
CA ILE A 470 24.88 -34.19 30.68
C ILE A 470 23.87 -33.91 31.81
N VAL A 471 22.56 -34.00 31.52
CA VAL A 471 21.50 -33.79 32.53
C VAL A 471 21.56 -34.82 33.67
N THR A 472 21.90 -36.10 33.39
CA THR A 472 21.86 -37.14 34.44
C THR A 472 23.17 -37.32 35.20
N GLU A 473 24.33 -37.11 34.57
CA GLU A 473 25.64 -37.43 35.16
C GLU A 473 26.57 -36.20 35.30
N CYS A 474 26.26 -35.05 34.66
CA CYS A 474 27.10 -33.83 34.67
C CYS A 474 26.30 -32.56 35.06
N ALA A 475 25.53 -32.63 36.15
CA ALA A 475 24.61 -31.57 36.60
C ALA A 475 25.25 -30.19 36.88
N GLU A 476 26.57 -30.08 36.93
CA GLU A 476 27.30 -28.81 37.10
C GLU A 476 27.29 -27.94 35.83
N LEU A 477 26.83 -28.48 34.69
CA LEU A 477 26.85 -27.84 33.38
C LEU A 477 25.49 -27.90 32.65
N GLU A 478 24.39 -28.07 33.41
CA GLU A 478 23.02 -28.02 32.86
C GLU A 478 22.71 -26.65 32.21
N GLU A 479 23.28 -25.56 32.77
CA GLU A 479 23.21 -24.19 32.25
C GLU A 479 23.76 -24.06 30.80
N LEU A 480 24.72 -24.90 30.37
CA LEU A 480 25.22 -24.89 28.97
C LEU A 480 24.24 -25.53 27.96
N LEU A 481 23.23 -26.27 28.42
CA LEU A 481 22.22 -26.87 27.55
C LEU A 481 21.13 -25.87 27.12
N GLU A 482 21.18 -24.64 27.62
CA GLU A 482 20.26 -23.54 27.31
C GLU A 482 20.55 -22.86 25.96
N SER A 483 21.65 -23.25 25.28
CA SER A 483 22.02 -22.75 23.95
C SER A 483 20.91 -22.99 22.89
N PRO A 484 20.46 -21.94 22.17
CA PRO A 484 19.48 -22.07 21.08
C PRO A 484 19.91 -23.06 19.99
N SER A 485 21.18 -23.06 19.63
CA SER A 485 21.78 -23.94 18.61
C SER A 485 21.63 -25.42 18.98
N PHE A 486 21.92 -25.76 20.25
CA PHE A 486 21.83 -27.12 20.76
C PHE A 486 20.38 -27.57 21.04
N ILE A 487 19.51 -26.63 21.46
CA ILE A 487 18.07 -26.88 21.63
C ILE A 487 17.42 -27.21 20.28
N ALA A 488 17.69 -26.42 19.23
CA ALA A 488 17.10 -26.62 17.90
C ALA A 488 17.44 -28.00 17.31
N ILE A 489 18.68 -28.46 17.45
CA ILE A 489 19.13 -29.77 16.96
C ILE A 489 18.56 -30.92 17.80
N SER A 490 18.37 -30.74 19.11
CA SER A 490 17.91 -31.81 20.01
C SER A 490 16.38 -31.98 20.10
N ALA A 491 15.59 -31.09 19.50
CA ALA A 491 14.13 -31.18 19.44
C ALA A 491 13.59 -32.26 18.48
N ASP A 492 12.31 -32.64 18.60
CA ASP A 492 11.63 -33.59 17.73
C ASP A 492 10.76 -32.89 16.67
N GLY A 493 11.15 -32.98 15.39
CA GLY A 493 10.31 -32.54 14.28
C GLY A 493 11.06 -32.23 12.98
N LYS A 494 10.93 -33.12 11.98
CA LYS A 494 11.23 -32.94 10.53
C LYS A 494 12.63 -32.51 10.07
N THR A 495 13.53 -32.07 10.94
CA THR A 495 14.88 -31.61 10.57
C THR A 495 15.85 -32.77 10.37
N GLU A 496 15.76 -33.46 9.22
CA GLU A 496 16.71 -34.54 8.87
C GLU A 496 18.08 -34.03 8.41
N ASP A 497 18.23 -32.73 8.11
CA ASP A 497 19.49 -32.11 7.68
C ASP A 497 19.89 -30.88 8.52
N ILE A 498 21.15 -30.83 8.96
CA ILE A 498 21.73 -29.70 9.72
C ILE A 498 21.75 -28.43 8.83
N LEU A 499 21.87 -28.64 7.51
CA LEU A 499 21.88 -27.58 6.51
C LEU A 499 20.54 -26.84 6.39
N GLU A 500 19.40 -27.49 6.63
CA GLU A 500 18.09 -26.80 6.66
C GLU A 500 17.95 -25.92 7.90
N VAL A 501 18.34 -26.42 9.09
CA VAL A 501 18.31 -25.63 10.35
C VAL A 501 19.19 -24.37 10.24
N ALA A 502 20.34 -24.50 9.57
CA ALA A 502 21.26 -23.38 9.36
C ALA A 502 20.73 -22.35 8.36
N MET A 503 19.73 -22.67 7.52
CA MET A 503 19.18 -21.74 6.51
C MET A 503 18.14 -20.75 7.06
N ASP A 504 17.48 -21.05 8.18
CA ASP A 504 16.52 -20.14 8.84
C ASP A 504 17.18 -19.19 9.87
N LEU A 505 18.44 -19.43 10.24
CA LEU A 505 19.21 -18.55 11.13
C LEU A 505 20.02 -17.53 10.32
N LYS A 506 19.96 -16.25 10.71
CA LYS A 506 20.53 -15.11 9.96
C LYS A 506 22.06 -15.16 9.74
N ASP A 507 22.79 -15.97 10.48
CA ASP A 507 24.23 -16.17 10.28
C ASP A 507 24.61 -17.66 10.32
N VAL A 508 24.65 -18.25 9.12
CA VAL A 508 24.98 -19.66 8.88
C VAL A 508 26.32 -20.05 9.51
N TRP A 509 27.32 -19.16 9.46
CA TRP A 509 28.68 -19.46 9.92
C TRP A 509 28.86 -19.18 11.41
N GLY A 510 28.16 -18.18 11.96
CA GLY A 510 28.07 -17.98 13.40
C GLY A 510 27.50 -19.22 14.11
N ALA A 511 26.32 -19.68 13.68
CA ALA A 511 25.68 -20.87 14.24
C ALA A 511 26.52 -22.16 14.05
N PHE A 512 27.24 -22.28 12.93
CA PHE A 512 28.12 -23.43 12.66
C PHE A 512 29.37 -23.44 13.54
N THR A 513 29.93 -22.26 13.84
CA THR A 513 31.12 -22.11 14.70
C THR A 513 30.77 -22.36 16.16
N ASP A 514 29.69 -21.74 16.63
CA ASP A 514 29.08 -21.97 17.94
C ASP A 514 28.76 -23.47 18.18
N LEU A 515 28.23 -24.17 17.17
CA LEU A 515 28.03 -25.62 17.23
C LEU A 515 29.35 -26.41 17.34
N CYS A 516 30.42 -26.00 16.66
CA CYS A 516 31.71 -26.68 16.74
C CYS A 516 32.36 -26.52 18.12
N GLU A 517 32.32 -25.31 18.69
CA GLU A 517 32.78 -25.01 20.05
C GLU A 517 31.98 -25.78 21.10
N GLN A 518 30.65 -25.80 20.98
CA GLN A 518 29.76 -26.54 21.86
C GLN A 518 30.04 -28.03 21.82
N LEU A 519 30.12 -28.65 20.63
CA LEU A 519 30.42 -30.08 20.50
C LEU A 519 31.82 -30.41 21.05
N THR A 520 32.82 -29.55 20.84
CA THR A 520 34.16 -29.73 21.43
C THR A 520 34.08 -29.71 22.95
N SER A 521 33.43 -28.69 23.51
CA SER A 521 33.25 -28.49 24.95
C SER A 521 32.50 -29.66 25.59
N PHE A 522 31.35 -30.06 25.05
CA PHE A 522 30.53 -31.15 25.59
C PHE A 522 31.23 -32.52 25.52
N LEU A 523 31.94 -32.84 24.43
CA LEU A 523 32.68 -34.10 24.33
C LEU A 523 33.89 -34.14 25.28
N LEU A 524 34.59 -33.02 25.43
CA LEU A 524 35.74 -32.91 26.33
C LEU A 524 35.30 -32.96 27.80
N VAL A 525 34.20 -32.29 28.16
CA VAL A 525 33.51 -32.42 29.46
C VAL A 525 33.12 -33.87 29.73
N ALA A 526 32.43 -34.55 28.80
CA ALA A 526 31.98 -35.92 29.02
C ALA A 526 33.16 -36.88 29.23
N ALA A 527 34.25 -36.72 28.48
CA ALA A 527 35.50 -37.47 28.67
C ALA A 527 36.15 -37.20 30.04
N MET A 528 36.09 -35.96 30.53
CA MET A 528 36.68 -35.52 31.81
C MET A 528 35.85 -35.93 33.04
N SER A 529 34.53 -35.98 32.94
CA SER A 529 33.64 -36.55 33.95
C SER A 529 33.69 -38.09 33.97
N GLY A 530 33.96 -38.70 32.81
CA GLY A 530 34.01 -40.15 32.62
C GLY A 530 35.09 -40.88 33.43
N PRO A 531 34.96 -42.22 33.58
CA PRO A 531 35.85 -43.03 34.42
C PRO A 531 37.30 -43.09 33.93
N ARG A 532 37.56 -42.75 32.65
CA ARG A 532 38.90 -42.80 32.01
C ARG A 532 39.63 -41.45 31.95
N ARG A 533 39.13 -40.40 32.64
CA ARG A 533 39.65 -39.01 32.53
C ARG A 533 41.18 -38.81 32.56
N GLN A 534 41.94 -39.64 33.28
CA GLN A 534 43.41 -39.52 33.32
C GLN A 534 44.07 -39.88 31.97
N ASP A 535 43.53 -40.86 31.23
CA ASP A 535 43.99 -41.22 29.89
C ASP A 535 43.81 -40.02 28.95
N TYR A 536 42.62 -39.40 29.00
CA TYR A 536 42.24 -38.27 28.16
C TYR A 536 43.06 -37.01 28.47
N ILE A 537 43.29 -36.68 29.75
CA ILE A 537 44.20 -35.59 30.17
C ILE A 537 45.61 -35.82 29.59
N SER A 538 46.14 -37.04 29.70
CA SER A 538 47.47 -37.36 29.17
C SER A 538 47.56 -37.24 27.65
N THR A 539 46.43 -37.46 26.95
CA THR A 539 46.33 -37.38 25.48
C THR A 539 46.27 -35.92 25.01
N ILE A 540 45.46 -35.06 25.63
CA ILE A 540 45.38 -33.61 25.32
C ILE A 540 46.75 -32.94 25.47
N MET A 541 47.54 -33.36 26.47
CA MET A 541 48.90 -32.86 26.70
C MET A 541 49.90 -33.21 25.58
N THR A 542 49.54 -34.06 24.60
CA THR A 542 50.38 -34.38 23.44
C THR A 542 50.07 -33.58 22.17
N PHE A 543 49.06 -32.71 22.20
CA PHE A 543 48.67 -31.89 21.05
C PHE A 543 49.68 -30.77 20.76
N ASP A 544 49.59 -30.21 19.55
CA ASP A 544 50.34 -28.99 19.20
C ASP A 544 49.88 -27.78 20.03
N GLN A 545 50.80 -26.84 20.28
CA GLN A 545 50.53 -25.65 21.10
C GLN A 545 49.42 -24.77 20.54
N GLY A 546 49.20 -24.73 19.21
CA GLY A 546 48.07 -24.01 18.62
C GLY A 546 46.73 -24.63 19.02
N VAL A 547 46.61 -25.96 18.91
CA VAL A 547 45.38 -26.70 19.26
C VAL A 547 45.12 -26.69 20.78
N GLN A 548 46.19 -26.71 21.60
CA GLN A 548 46.08 -26.54 23.05
C GLN A 548 45.64 -25.13 23.45
N GLY A 549 46.08 -24.10 22.71
CA GLY A 549 45.62 -22.72 22.88
C GLY A 549 44.13 -22.59 22.59
N GLU A 550 43.69 -23.06 21.42
CA GLU A 550 42.28 -23.01 20.99
C GLU A 550 41.33 -23.69 21.98
N ILE A 551 41.66 -24.93 22.40
CA ILE A 551 40.87 -25.68 23.37
C ILE A 551 40.82 -24.95 24.73
N LYS A 552 41.89 -24.26 25.12
CA LYS A 552 41.94 -23.47 26.35
C LYS A 552 41.05 -22.22 26.26
N GLU A 553 41.12 -21.47 25.17
CA GLU A 553 40.34 -20.23 24.99
C GLU A 553 38.84 -20.52 24.91
N ILE A 554 38.43 -21.57 24.18
CA ILE A 554 37.04 -22.06 24.16
C ILE A 554 36.56 -22.41 25.59
N ILE A 555 37.36 -23.11 26.39
CA ILE A 555 36.99 -23.48 27.77
C ILE A 555 36.92 -22.25 28.69
N GLU A 556 37.89 -21.34 28.63
CA GLU A 556 37.90 -20.13 29.48
C GLU A 556 36.75 -19.17 29.15
N GLN A 557 36.44 -18.99 27.86
CA GLN A 557 35.29 -18.18 27.42
C GLN A 557 33.96 -18.78 27.92
N ARG A 558 33.70 -20.07 27.68
CA ARG A 558 32.41 -20.68 28.07
C ARG A 558 32.24 -20.83 29.59
N ILE A 559 33.33 -20.92 30.36
CA ILE A 559 33.29 -20.79 31.83
C ILE A 559 32.89 -19.37 32.26
N THR A 560 33.38 -18.34 31.57
CA THR A 560 33.03 -16.94 31.84
C THR A 560 31.57 -16.67 31.51
N GLU A 561 31.09 -17.09 30.34
CA GLU A 561 29.68 -16.97 29.93
C GLU A 561 28.71 -17.64 30.94
N ALA A 562 29.04 -18.85 31.42
CA ALA A 562 28.25 -19.52 32.45
C ALA A 562 28.25 -18.74 33.78
N HIS A 563 29.40 -18.20 34.21
CA HIS A 563 29.48 -17.38 35.42
C HIS A 563 28.67 -16.07 35.31
N GLU A 564 28.71 -15.38 34.16
CA GLU A 564 27.95 -14.15 33.92
C GLU A 564 26.44 -14.41 33.85
N ALA A 565 26.00 -15.49 33.21
CA ALA A 565 24.60 -15.93 33.24
C ALA A 565 24.11 -16.10 34.69
N ARG A 566 24.94 -16.72 35.53
CA ARG A 566 24.65 -16.99 36.95
C ARG A 566 24.55 -15.75 37.83
N GLU A 567 25.36 -14.72 37.57
CA GLU A 567 25.26 -13.44 38.29
C GLU A 567 24.10 -12.56 37.78
N SER A 568 23.72 -12.68 36.51
CA SER A 568 22.64 -11.87 35.91
C SER A 568 21.24 -12.13 36.50
N GLY A 569 21.03 -13.29 37.12
CA GLY A 569 19.74 -13.72 37.71
C GLY A 569 18.60 -13.93 36.70
N ASN A 570 18.89 -13.88 35.40
CA ASN A 570 17.89 -13.73 34.34
C ASN A 570 17.30 -15.09 33.92
N LYS A 571 16.36 -15.63 34.73
CA LYS A 571 15.69 -16.90 34.44
C LYS A 571 14.81 -16.85 33.19
N ILE A 572 15.38 -17.25 32.06
CA ILE A 572 14.63 -17.63 30.87
C ILE A 572 14.13 -19.07 31.09
N TYR A 573 12.80 -19.24 31.02
CA TYR A 573 12.07 -20.51 31.19
C TYR A 573 11.94 -21.07 32.64
N GLN A 574 11.05 -22.07 32.78
CA GLN A 574 10.67 -22.72 34.05
C GLN A 574 11.05 -24.21 34.01
N PRO A 575 11.31 -24.88 35.14
CA PRO A 575 11.55 -26.32 35.15
C PRO A 575 10.32 -27.09 34.64
N PRO A 576 10.49 -28.17 33.87
CA PRO A 576 9.37 -28.95 33.34
C PRO A 576 8.55 -29.59 34.47
N PRO A 577 7.21 -29.69 34.32
CA PRO A 577 6.34 -30.22 35.38
C PRO A 577 6.62 -31.70 35.63
N SER A 578 6.96 -32.03 36.89
CA SER A 578 7.25 -33.42 37.25
C SER A 578 5.99 -34.29 37.19
N LYS A 579 6.07 -35.41 36.47
CA LYS A 579 5.07 -36.49 36.37
C LYS A 579 3.79 -36.15 35.56
N ALA A 580 3.90 -36.28 34.24
CA ALA A 580 2.75 -36.71 33.44
C ALA A 580 2.25 -38.09 33.89
N THR A 581 0.97 -38.37 33.69
CA THR A 581 0.29 -39.62 34.09
C THR A 581 0.53 -40.79 33.10
N PRO A 582 0.41 -42.06 33.53
CA PRO A 582 0.99 -43.19 32.80
C PRO A 582 0.39 -43.56 31.43
N ASP A 583 -0.82 -43.11 31.09
CA ASP A 583 -1.58 -43.64 29.96
C ASP A 583 -1.24 -43.02 28.59
N GLU A 584 -0.64 -41.82 28.54
CA GLU A 584 -0.36 -41.13 27.27
C GLU A 584 0.80 -41.81 26.52
N PHE A 585 1.88 -42.16 27.24
CA PHE A 585 3.00 -42.95 26.73
C PHE A 585 2.61 -44.34 26.25
N GLN A 586 1.54 -44.95 26.77
CA GLN A 586 1.06 -46.27 26.30
C GLN A 586 0.53 -46.19 24.87
N LEU A 587 -0.11 -45.09 24.48
CA LEU A 587 -0.66 -44.91 23.14
C LEU A 587 0.46 -44.66 22.13
N GLU A 588 1.41 -43.79 22.48
CA GLU A 588 2.55 -43.43 21.64
C GLU A 588 3.52 -44.61 21.44
N TYR A 589 3.79 -45.39 22.51
CA TYR A 589 4.57 -46.64 22.42
C TYR A 589 3.88 -47.67 21.50
N ARG A 590 2.55 -47.84 21.60
CA ARG A 590 1.79 -48.72 20.70
C ARG A 590 1.84 -48.25 19.25
N TYR A 591 1.78 -46.94 19.00
CA TYR A 591 1.88 -46.37 17.65
C TYR A 591 3.29 -46.58 17.05
N GLY A 592 4.35 -46.36 17.85
CA GLY A 592 5.73 -46.65 17.47
C GLY A 592 5.99 -48.13 17.17
N VAL A 593 5.42 -49.04 17.99
CA VAL A 593 5.49 -50.49 17.75
C VAL A 593 4.75 -50.89 16.46
N LEU A 594 3.57 -50.32 16.20
CA LEU A 594 2.83 -50.57 14.96
C LEU A 594 3.56 -50.04 13.71
N LEU A 595 4.20 -48.87 13.80
CA LEU A 595 5.07 -48.35 12.73
C LEU A 595 6.32 -49.22 12.50
N GLY A 596 6.91 -49.76 13.56
CA GLY A 596 8.00 -50.72 13.48
C GLY A 596 7.57 -52.04 12.82
N GLN A 597 6.40 -52.56 13.20
CA GLN A 597 5.83 -53.77 12.59
C GLN A 597 5.46 -53.57 11.13
N LYS A 598 4.84 -52.44 10.76
CA LYS A 598 4.54 -52.08 9.36
C LYS A 598 5.82 -52.07 8.51
N ARG A 599 6.86 -51.37 8.96
CA ARG A 599 8.16 -51.32 8.27
C ARG A 599 8.87 -52.67 8.20
N GLY A 600 8.72 -53.52 9.22
CA GLY A 600 9.22 -54.90 9.19
C GLY A 600 8.55 -55.75 8.12
N VAL A 601 7.21 -55.67 8.01
CA VAL A 601 6.44 -56.35 6.96
C VAL A 601 6.77 -55.81 5.57
N GLU A 602 6.94 -54.49 5.42
CA GLU A 602 7.37 -53.85 4.17
C GLU A 602 8.75 -54.35 3.72
N GLN A 603 9.72 -54.47 4.64
CA GLN A 603 11.06 -54.99 4.34
C GLN A 603 11.08 -56.50 4.04
N GLU A 604 10.30 -57.30 4.77
CA GLU A 604 10.17 -58.74 4.48
C GLU A 604 9.49 -58.97 3.12
N ASN A 605 8.51 -58.13 2.75
CA ASN A 605 7.88 -58.16 1.43
C ASN A 605 8.85 -57.75 0.31
N GLU A 606 9.64 -56.67 0.49
CA GLU A 606 10.68 -56.28 -0.50
C GLU A 606 11.75 -57.37 -0.66
N ARG A 607 12.09 -58.08 0.42
CA ARG A 607 13.01 -59.23 0.42
C ARG A 607 12.40 -60.44 -0.30
N LEU A 608 11.14 -60.76 -0.03
CA LEU A 608 10.41 -61.85 -0.69
C LEU A 608 10.21 -61.57 -2.19
N LEU A 609 9.96 -60.32 -2.58
CA LEU A 609 9.91 -59.89 -3.99
C LEU A 609 11.26 -60.11 -4.69
N LYS A 610 12.38 -59.75 -4.04
CA LYS A 610 13.74 -60.00 -4.57
C LYS A 610 14.06 -61.49 -4.67
N GLN A 611 13.67 -62.29 -3.68
CA GLN A 611 13.82 -63.75 -3.73
C GLN A 611 12.92 -64.38 -4.81
N THR A 612 11.71 -63.85 -5.01
CA THR A 612 10.80 -64.32 -6.07
C THR A 612 11.38 -64.00 -7.44
N ALA A 613 11.96 -62.81 -7.65
CA ALA A 613 12.64 -62.46 -8.89
C ALA A 613 13.87 -63.33 -9.19
N ASP A 614 14.69 -63.66 -8.18
CA ASP A 614 15.81 -64.61 -8.30
C ASP A 614 15.31 -66.02 -8.67
N LEU A 615 14.27 -66.51 -7.98
CA LEU A 615 13.64 -67.80 -8.27
C LEU A 615 13.00 -67.84 -9.67
N THR A 616 12.36 -66.77 -10.14
CA THR A 616 11.83 -66.66 -11.51
C THR A 616 12.96 -66.71 -12.53
N THR A 617 14.03 -65.93 -12.34
CA THR A 617 15.20 -65.92 -13.24
C THR A 617 15.86 -67.31 -13.30
N ARG A 618 15.95 -67.99 -12.15
CA ARG A 618 16.48 -69.34 -12.03
C ARG A 618 15.55 -70.40 -12.63
N LEU A 619 14.23 -70.19 -12.59
CA LEU A 619 13.25 -71.03 -13.29
C LEU A 619 13.42 -70.91 -14.80
N THR A 620 13.61 -69.69 -15.33
CA THR A 620 13.87 -69.47 -16.77
C THR A 620 15.13 -70.21 -17.23
N HIS A 621 16.25 -70.09 -16.50
CA HIS A 621 17.46 -70.86 -16.82
C HIS A 621 17.31 -72.37 -16.67
N LEU A 622 16.41 -72.87 -15.82
CA LEU A 622 16.10 -74.31 -15.73
C LEU A 622 15.19 -74.76 -16.88
N GLN A 623 14.31 -73.89 -17.39
CA GLN A 623 13.51 -74.14 -18.59
C GLN A 623 14.40 -74.19 -19.84
N GLU A 624 15.28 -73.19 -20.03
CA GLU A 624 16.26 -73.16 -21.13
C GLU A 624 17.15 -74.42 -21.16
N ASN A 625 17.60 -74.90 -19.99
CA ASN A 625 18.37 -76.14 -19.90
C ASN A 625 17.51 -77.40 -20.17
N ASN A 626 16.24 -77.41 -19.77
CA ASN A 626 15.34 -78.54 -20.03
C ASN A 626 14.99 -78.64 -21.52
N ASP A 627 14.75 -77.52 -22.19
CA ASP A 627 14.48 -77.47 -23.63
C ASP A 627 15.72 -77.94 -24.43
N SER A 628 16.91 -77.47 -24.03
CA SER A 628 18.20 -77.95 -24.57
C SER A 628 18.42 -79.46 -24.36
N LEU A 629 18.03 -80.01 -23.21
CA LEU A 629 18.07 -81.46 -22.96
C LEU A 629 17.04 -82.24 -23.78
N GLN A 630 15.86 -81.68 -24.05
CA GLN A 630 14.85 -82.31 -24.91
C GLN A 630 15.28 -82.34 -26.39
N ASP A 631 15.94 -81.29 -26.90
CA ASP A 631 16.51 -81.32 -28.25
C ASP A 631 17.70 -82.29 -28.37
N HIS A 632 18.55 -82.41 -27.33
CA HIS A 632 19.56 -83.48 -27.28
C HIS A 632 18.95 -84.89 -27.22
N LEU A 633 17.81 -85.06 -26.51
CA LEU A 633 17.12 -86.34 -26.42
C LEU A 633 16.45 -86.72 -27.76
N ARG A 634 15.90 -85.75 -28.49
CA ARG A 634 15.46 -85.93 -29.89
C ARG A 634 16.59 -86.36 -30.83
N ASP A 635 17.72 -85.66 -30.82
CA ASP A 635 18.88 -86.04 -31.65
C ASP A 635 19.43 -87.43 -31.28
N ALA A 636 19.24 -87.89 -30.03
CA ALA A 636 19.52 -89.27 -29.62
C ALA A 636 18.45 -90.27 -30.13
N GLU A 637 17.17 -89.94 -30.08
CA GLU A 637 16.07 -90.77 -30.61
C GLU A 637 16.14 -90.91 -32.14
N ASP A 638 16.44 -89.84 -32.87
CA ASP A 638 16.63 -89.88 -34.33
C ASP A 638 17.84 -90.75 -34.73
N ARG A 639 18.91 -90.76 -33.91
CA ARG A 639 20.04 -91.69 -34.08
C ARG A 639 19.67 -93.13 -33.75
N LEU A 640 18.80 -93.36 -32.77
CA LEU A 640 18.35 -94.69 -32.36
C LEU A 640 17.40 -95.32 -33.39
N ASN A 641 16.60 -94.50 -34.09
CA ASN A 641 15.69 -94.93 -35.16
C ASN A 641 16.39 -95.23 -36.50
N ALA A 642 17.73 -95.13 -36.59
CA ALA A 642 18.48 -95.51 -37.77
C ALA A 642 18.43 -97.04 -38.02
N PRO A 643 17.88 -97.53 -39.15
CA PRO A 643 17.69 -98.96 -39.35
C PRO A 643 18.97 -99.65 -39.85
N ILE A 644 19.34 -100.81 -39.27
CA ILE A 644 19.65 -102.09 -39.97
C ILE A 644 20.29 -103.17 -39.06
N ARG A 645 19.68 -104.38 -39.09
CA ARG A 645 20.19 -105.76 -38.86
C ARG A 645 20.95 -106.17 -37.57
N ASP A 646 20.47 -107.31 -37.03
CA ASP A 646 21.22 -108.50 -36.56
C ASP A 646 22.73 -108.53 -36.91
N ASP A 647 23.63 -108.95 -36.03
CA ASP A 647 23.59 -110.23 -35.30
C ASP A 647 24.48 -110.20 -34.03
N GLU A 648 24.13 -109.39 -33.01
CA GLU A 648 24.89 -109.25 -31.75
C GLU A 648 24.00 -109.26 -30.48
N THR A 649 22.77 -109.75 -30.62
CA THR A 649 21.65 -109.46 -29.70
C THR A 649 21.88 -109.99 -28.28
N ASN A 650 22.41 -111.21 -28.13
CA ASN A 650 22.51 -111.88 -26.83
C ASN A 650 23.58 -111.33 -25.87
N HIS A 651 24.63 -110.66 -26.39
CA HIS A 651 25.61 -109.97 -25.54
C HIS A 651 25.17 -108.55 -25.16
N ARG A 652 24.26 -107.97 -25.94
CA ARG A 652 23.65 -106.66 -25.66
C ARG A 652 22.55 -106.78 -24.60
N ILE A 653 21.71 -107.83 -24.68
CA ILE A 653 20.66 -108.13 -23.68
C ILE A 653 21.23 -108.17 -22.26
N ARG A 654 22.28 -108.97 -21.98
CA ARG A 654 22.83 -109.05 -20.61
C ARG A 654 23.38 -107.73 -20.07
N ARG A 655 23.98 -106.92 -20.94
CA ARG A 655 24.47 -105.60 -20.53
C ARG A 655 23.30 -104.65 -20.24
N LEU A 656 22.21 -104.75 -20.99
CA LEU A 656 20.97 -104.06 -20.70
C LEU A 656 20.27 -104.59 -19.43
N GLU A 657 20.35 -105.89 -19.11
CA GLU A 657 19.82 -106.47 -17.87
C GLU A 657 20.56 -105.97 -16.61
N ASP A 658 21.87 -105.74 -16.70
CA ASP A 658 22.66 -105.12 -15.62
C ASP A 658 22.45 -103.58 -15.58
N ASP A 659 22.46 -102.88 -16.73
CA ASP A 659 22.12 -101.45 -16.84
C ASP A 659 20.70 -101.14 -16.29
N ILE A 660 19.74 -102.06 -16.46
CA ILE A 660 18.39 -101.93 -15.92
C ILE A 660 18.43 -102.03 -14.39
N ARG A 661 19.15 -103.00 -13.82
CA ARG A 661 19.23 -103.15 -12.36
C ARG A 661 19.91 -101.96 -11.68
N GLU A 662 20.97 -101.42 -12.28
CA GLU A 662 21.61 -100.19 -11.77
C GLU A 662 20.67 -98.97 -11.88
N ARG A 663 19.80 -98.92 -12.90
CA ARG A 663 18.74 -97.91 -12.99
C ARG A 663 17.59 -98.14 -12.01
N ASP A 664 17.21 -99.38 -11.72
CA ASP A 664 16.15 -99.71 -10.75
C ASP A 664 16.56 -99.26 -9.33
N GLU A 665 17.83 -99.45 -8.94
CA GLU A 665 18.38 -98.92 -7.68
C GLU A 665 18.38 -97.38 -7.64
N VAL A 666 18.67 -96.72 -8.77
CA VAL A 666 18.55 -95.25 -8.88
C VAL A 666 17.09 -94.79 -8.85
N ILE A 667 16.16 -95.53 -9.44
CA ILE A 667 14.71 -95.25 -9.40
C ILE A 667 14.21 -95.38 -7.97
N GLU A 668 14.54 -96.45 -7.23
CA GLU A 668 14.14 -96.62 -5.83
C GLU A 668 14.68 -95.47 -4.95
N SER A 669 15.92 -95.02 -5.20
CA SER A 669 16.47 -93.82 -4.56
C SER A 669 15.77 -92.51 -4.96
N GLN A 670 15.29 -92.38 -6.20
CA GLN A 670 14.58 -91.19 -6.68
C GLN A 670 13.12 -91.17 -6.21
N GLU A 671 12.44 -92.32 -6.12
CA GLU A 671 11.11 -92.44 -5.53
C GLU A 671 11.13 -92.12 -4.03
N GLY A 672 12.16 -92.58 -3.30
CA GLY A 672 12.39 -92.19 -1.91
C GLY A 672 12.62 -90.69 -1.71
N GLN A 673 13.25 -90.01 -2.68
CA GLN A 673 13.42 -88.56 -2.67
C GLN A 673 12.12 -87.82 -3.04
N LEU A 674 11.40 -88.31 -4.06
CA LEU A 674 10.10 -87.78 -4.47
C LEU A 674 9.05 -87.88 -3.36
N GLU A 675 9.07 -88.94 -2.54
CA GLU A 675 8.17 -89.07 -1.39
C GLU A 675 8.50 -88.06 -0.28
N GLN A 676 9.78 -87.80 -0.01
CA GLN A 676 10.19 -86.71 0.90
C GLN A 676 9.79 -85.33 0.38
N ASP A 677 9.89 -85.08 -0.93
CA ASP A 677 9.54 -83.79 -1.52
C ASP A 677 8.03 -83.61 -1.71
N ARG A 678 7.25 -84.69 -1.88
CA ARG A 678 5.78 -84.70 -1.68
C ARG A 678 5.43 -84.33 -0.25
N ASP A 679 6.14 -84.86 0.74
CA ASP A 679 5.88 -84.60 2.15
C ASP A 679 6.32 -83.18 2.58
N LYS A 680 7.29 -82.56 1.89
CA LYS A 680 7.54 -81.10 1.94
C LYS A 680 6.44 -80.31 1.28
N MET A 681 6.01 -80.67 0.06
CA MET A 681 4.90 -80.01 -0.65
C MET A 681 3.62 -80.01 0.18
N ALA A 682 3.33 -81.11 0.89
CA ALA A 682 2.20 -81.21 1.81
C ALA A 682 2.35 -80.36 3.08
N ARG A 683 3.56 -79.93 3.47
CA ARG A 683 3.79 -78.96 4.57
C ARG A 683 3.67 -77.53 4.05
N MET A 684 4.42 -77.20 2.99
CA MET A 684 4.38 -75.89 2.32
C MET A 684 2.96 -75.54 1.87
N GLY A 685 2.16 -76.49 1.39
CA GLY A 685 0.76 -76.26 1.01
C GLY A 685 -0.17 -75.90 2.18
N ARG A 686 0.11 -76.39 3.40
CA ARG A 686 -0.60 -75.98 4.63
C ARG A 686 -0.17 -74.59 5.09
N GLU A 687 1.12 -74.29 5.00
CA GLU A 687 1.66 -72.95 5.26
C GLU A 687 1.10 -71.92 4.25
N LEU A 688 0.98 -72.28 2.98
CA LEU A 688 0.33 -71.48 1.92
C LEU A 688 -1.16 -71.23 2.19
N SER A 689 -1.88 -72.18 2.80
CA SER A 689 -3.26 -71.96 3.22
C SER A 689 -3.34 -70.92 4.34
N ASN A 690 -2.53 -71.09 5.39
CA ASN A 690 -2.47 -70.14 6.51
C ASN A 690 -2.03 -68.73 6.05
N LEU A 691 -1.13 -68.65 5.07
CA LEU A 691 -0.71 -67.40 4.44
C LEU A 691 -1.84 -66.73 3.64
N LYS A 692 -2.68 -67.50 2.94
CA LYS A 692 -3.86 -66.95 2.24
C LYS A 692 -4.94 -66.44 3.19
N ASP A 693 -5.13 -67.11 4.32
CA ASP A 693 -6.04 -66.65 5.38
C ASP A 693 -5.51 -65.36 6.05
N ALA A 694 -4.18 -65.24 6.20
CA ALA A 694 -3.53 -64.02 6.68
C ALA A 694 -3.60 -62.87 5.66
N ASP A 695 -3.36 -63.14 4.38
CA ASP A 695 -3.43 -62.19 3.26
C ASP A 695 -4.85 -61.63 3.09
N SER A 696 -5.86 -62.50 3.13
CA SER A 696 -7.29 -62.11 3.10
C SER A 696 -7.64 -61.13 4.24
N ARG A 697 -7.00 -61.30 5.41
CA ARG A 697 -7.18 -60.44 6.58
C ARG A 697 -6.35 -59.15 6.50
N LEU A 698 -5.21 -59.19 5.82
CA LEU A 698 -4.37 -58.03 5.51
C LEU A 698 -5.08 -57.11 4.51
N ILE A 699 -5.77 -57.66 3.52
CA ILE A 699 -6.65 -56.92 2.59
C ILE A 699 -7.77 -56.19 3.35
N GLN A 700 -8.49 -56.88 4.26
CA GLN A 700 -9.51 -56.25 5.10
C GLN A 700 -8.95 -55.07 5.92
N LEU A 701 -7.80 -55.26 6.56
CA LEU A 701 -7.13 -54.19 7.32
C LEU A 701 -6.63 -53.05 6.43
N GLN A 702 -6.22 -53.32 5.18
CA GLN A 702 -5.87 -52.27 4.22
C GLN A 702 -7.08 -51.43 3.81
N ASP A 703 -8.26 -52.03 3.66
CA ASP A 703 -9.48 -51.28 3.32
C ASP A 703 -10.03 -50.48 4.52
N GLU A 704 -9.94 -51.02 5.75
CA GLU A 704 -10.18 -50.24 6.98
C GLU A 704 -9.21 -49.05 7.11
N ILE A 705 -7.92 -49.25 6.80
CA ILE A 705 -6.92 -48.18 6.80
C ILE A 705 -7.27 -47.11 5.75
N LYS A 706 -7.66 -47.48 4.52
CA LYS A 706 -8.09 -46.51 3.49
C LYS A 706 -9.31 -45.70 3.94
N GLU A 707 -10.27 -46.31 4.63
CA GLU A 707 -11.44 -45.59 5.13
C GLU A 707 -11.05 -44.61 6.27
N LEU A 708 -10.15 -45.02 7.17
CA LEU A 708 -9.61 -44.14 8.20
C LEU A 708 -8.75 -43.01 7.63
N GLU A 709 -7.95 -43.28 6.61
CA GLU A 709 -7.19 -42.27 5.85
C GLU A 709 -8.15 -41.26 5.19
N PHE A 710 -9.20 -41.72 4.51
CA PHE A 710 -10.22 -40.85 3.90
C PHE A 710 -10.94 -39.97 4.94
N ARG A 711 -11.34 -40.55 6.09
CA ARG A 711 -11.97 -39.79 7.20
C ARG A 711 -10.99 -38.78 7.82
N ASN A 712 -9.71 -39.12 7.96
CA ASN A 712 -8.67 -38.20 8.44
C ASN A 712 -8.41 -37.06 7.44
N ASP A 713 -8.46 -37.36 6.14
CA ASP A 713 -8.33 -36.38 5.07
C ASP A 713 -9.55 -35.41 5.03
N GLU A 714 -10.75 -35.91 5.34
CA GLU A 714 -11.95 -35.09 5.51
C GLU A 714 -11.90 -34.20 6.76
N LEU A 715 -11.41 -34.75 7.89
CA LEU A 715 -11.17 -33.98 9.13
C LEU A 715 -10.08 -32.91 8.92
N THR A 716 -9.01 -33.23 8.18
CA THR A 716 -7.95 -32.28 7.82
C THR A 716 -8.48 -31.15 6.93
N LYS A 717 -9.38 -31.45 5.99
CA LYS A 717 -10.08 -30.42 5.18
C LYS A 717 -11.01 -29.55 6.04
N LYS A 718 -11.65 -30.12 7.07
CA LYS A 718 -12.46 -29.36 8.05
C LYS A 718 -11.58 -28.48 8.95
N ALA A 719 -10.46 -28.98 9.47
CA ALA A 719 -9.49 -28.20 10.26
C ALA A 719 -8.93 -27.01 9.46
N ASN A 720 -8.40 -27.26 8.25
CA ASN A 720 -7.95 -26.22 7.32
C ASN A 720 -9.04 -25.18 6.98
N THR A 721 -10.32 -25.57 7.07
CA THR A 721 -11.44 -24.64 6.88
C THR A 721 -11.69 -23.79 8.13
N VAL A 722 -11.60 -24.38 9.34
CA VAL A 722 -11.66 -23.66 10.61
C VAL A 722 -10.50 -22.66 10.73
N ASP A 723 -9.27 -23.03 10.39
CA ASP A 723 -8.12 -22.11 10.41
C ASP A 723 -8.30 -20.96 9.40
N ARG A 724 -8.86 -21.23 8.21
CA ARG A 724 -9.24 -20.16 7.26
C ARG A 724 -10.31 -19.22 7.81
N TYR A 725 -11.23 -19.69 8.66
CA TYR A 725 -12.18 -18.82 9.35
C TYR A 725 -11.55 -18.08 10.54
N LYS A 726 -10.65 -18.70 11.29
CA LYS A 726 -9.89 -18.07 12.37
C LYS A 726 -9.03 -16.93 11.84
N ASN A 727 -8.23 -17.18 10.79
CA ASN A 727 -7.37 -16.17 10.18
C ASN A 727 -8.21 -15.02 9.57
N LYS A 728 -9.38 -15.31 9.00
CA LYS A 728 -10.34 -14.26 8.57
C LYS A 728 -10.87 -13.43 9.74
N LEU A 729 -11.15 -14.05 10.88
CA LEU A 729 -11.64 -13.37 12.09
C LEU A 729 -10.54 -12.53 12.77
N GLU A 730 -9.29 -12.97 12.72
CA GLU A 730 -8.12 -12.21 13.17
C GLU A 730 -7.91 -10.99 12.25
N VAL A 731 -7.79 -11.19 10.93
CA VAL A 731 -7.75 -10.10 9.94
C VAL A 731 -8.94 -9.13 10.07
N GLN A 732 -10.15 -9.61 10.40
CA GLN A 732 -11.31 -8.73 10.63
C GLN A 732 -11.18 -7.89 11.91
N LYS A 733 -10.59 -8.42 12.99
CA LYS A 733 -10.30 -7.66 14.22
C LYS A 733 -9.21 -6.63 13.98
N ASP A 734 -8.16 -6.99 13.25
CA ASP A 734 -7.06 -6.08 12.93
C ASP A 734 -7.53 -4.97 11.99
N LEU A 735 -8.40 -5.28 11.02
CA LEU A 735 -9.09 -4.27 10.20
C LEU A 735 -10.00 -3.36 11.05
N GLN A 736 -10.72 -3.89 12.03
CA GLN A 736 -11.57 -3.11 12.94
C GLN A 736 -10.76 -2.21 13.87
N LYS A 737 -9.60 -2.68 14.35
CA LYS A 737 -8.64 -1.89 15.11
C LYS A 737 -8.07 -0.77 14.25
N ASN A 738 -7.54 -1.09 13.07
CA ASN A 738 -6.97 -0.12 12.13
C ASN A 738 -8.01 0.92 11.67
N PHE A 739 -9.28 0.54 11.53
CA PHE A 739 -10.37 1.49 11.29
C PHE A 739 -10.55 2.47 12.45
N LYS A 740 -10.54 1.99 13.70
CA LYS A 740 -10.65 2.85 14.89
C LYS A 740 -9.43 3.75 15.09
N ASP A 741 -8.23 3.26 14.79
CA ASP A 741 -7.00 4.05 14.83
C ASP A 741 -7.03 5.15 13.74
N LEU A 742 -7.55 4.84 12.54
CA LEU A 742 -7.79 5.83 11.46
C LEU A 742 -8.91 6.82 11.76
N GLU A 743 -9.96 6.43 12.49
CA GLU A 743 -10.99 7.37 12.97
C GLU A 743 -10.37 8.40 13.92
N LEU A 744 -9.51 7.94 14.85
CA LEU A 744 -8.83 8.80 15.81
C LEU A 744 -7.83 9.76 15.13
N GLU A 745 -7.07 9.30 14.15
CA GLU A 745 -6.21 10.15 13.30
C GLU A 745 -7.05 11.17 12.50
N ASN A 746 -8.23 10.79 12.01
CA ASN A 746 -9.15 11.71 11.33
C ASN A 746 -9.73 12.77 12.27
N GLU A 747 -9.99 12.47 13.55
CA GLU A 747 -10.41 13.47 14.53
C GLU A 747 -9.27 14.43 14.90
N GLU A 748 -8.04 13.93 15.05
CA GLU A 748 -6.88 14.80 15.27
C GLU A 748 -6.63 15.73 14.07
N LEU A 749 -6.67 15.20 12.84
CA LEU A 749 -6.54 16.01 11.62
C LEU A 749 -7.64 17.08 11.51
N LYS A 750 -8.90 16.75 11.85
CA LYS A 750 -10.00 17.74 11.91
C LYS A 750 -9.73 18.84 12.93
N ALA A 751 -9.20 18.51 14.11
CA ALA A 751 -8.82 19.49 15.13
C ALA A 751 -7.64 20.39 14.66
N GLN A 752 -6.68 19.82 13.94
CA GLN A 752 -5.59 20.58 13.30
C GLN A 752 -6.13 21.52 12.21
N PHE A 753 -7.03 21.08 11.33
CA PHE A 753 -7.69 21.94 10.33
C PHE A 753 -8.47 23.10 10.97
N GLN A 754 -9.31 22.84 11.98
CA GLN A 754 -10.02 23.89 12.72
C GLN A 754 -9.06 24.91 13.36
N THR A 755 -7.86 24.47 13.75
CA THR A 755 -6.82 25.36 14.30
C THR A 755 -6.17 26.20 13.21
N ILE A 756 -5.91 25.62 12.03
CA ILE A 756 -5.39 26.33 10.84
C ILE A 756 -6.39 27.38 10.36
N ASP A 757 -7.69 27.09 10.32
CA ASP A 757 -8.69 28.04 9.87
C ASP A 757 -8.91 29.20 10.86
N LYS A 758 -8.86 28.94 12.18
CA LYS A 758 -8.80 30.01 13.20
C LYS A 758 -7.55 30.89 13.06
N LEU A 759 -6.41 30.32 12.64
CA LEU A 759 -5.20 31.10 12.35
C LEU A 759 -5.31 31.91 11.06
N ARG A 760 -5.96 31.38 10.01
CA ARG A 760 -6.27 32.10 8.76
C ARG A 760 -7.21 33.27 9.00
N GLU A 761 -8.28 33.06 9.75
CA GLU A 761 -9.24 34.11 10.14
C GLU A 761 -8.52 35.22 10.94
N ARG A 762 -7.72 34.84 11.93
CA ARG A 762 -6.90 35.78 12.70
C ARG A 762 -5.92 36.57 11.83
N ASN A 763 -5.27 35.94 10.86
CA ASN A 763 -4.37 36.61 9.93
C ASN A 763 -5.12 37.57 9.00
N SER A 764 -6.27 37.17 8.44
CA SER A 764 -7.15 38.04 7.65
C SER A 764 -7.59 39.28 8.44
N ASN A 765 -7.97 39.10 9.71
CA ASN A 765 -8.33 40.21 10.61
C ASN A 765 -7.15 41.12 10.92
N LEU A 766 -5.94 40.58 11.07
CA LEU A 766 -4.70 41.36 11.22
C LEU A 766 -4.33 42.12 9.94
N GLU A 767 -4.45 41.52 8.76
CA GLU A 767 -4.21 42.19 7.46
C GLU A 767 -5.21 43.32 7.21
N ASN A 768 -6.49 43.10 7.54
CA ASN A 768 -7.53 44.14 7.46
C ASN A 768 -7.25 45.29 8.44
N SER A 769 -6.82 44.99 9.67
CA SER A 769 -6.40 46.00 10.64
C SER A 769 -5.16 46.77 10.16
N GLN A 770 -4.16 46.08 9.60
CA GLN A 770 -2.96 46.68 9.02
C GLN A 770 -3.30 47.60 7.84
N ARG A 771 -4.22 47.21 6.96
CA ARG A 771 -4.73 48.04 5.86
C ARG A 771 -5.50 49.27 6.38
N GLN A 772 -6.28 49.14 7.46
CA GLN A 772 -6.93 50.28 8.12
C GLN A 772 -5.92 51.26 8.74
N TYR A 773 -4.86 50.76 9.39
CA TYR A 773 -3.78 51.61 9.92
C TYR A 773 -2.99 52.29 8.79
N GLN A 774 -2.65 51.58 7.71
CA GLN A 774 -2.01 52.17 6.53
C GLN A 774 -2.88 53.29 5.92
N ASN A 775 -4.17 53.07 5.73
CA ASN A 775 -5.08 54.09 5.22
C ASN A 775 -5.19 55.31 6.15
N SER A 776 -5.16 55.10 7.47
CA SER A 776 -5.16 56.20 8.46
C SER A 776 -3.84 56.97 8.49
N ILE A 777 -2.70 56.30 8.30
CA ILE A 777 -1.38 56.93 8.16
C ILE A 777 -1.35 57.79 6.89
N SER A 778 -1.75 57.24 5.73
CA SER A 778 -1.80 58.00 4.47
C SER A 778 -2.70 59.23 4.54
N LYS A 779 -3.81 59.18 5.30
CA LYS A 779 -4.65 60.35 5.58
C LYS A 779 -3.92 61.37 6.45
N ALA A 780 -3.30 60.95 7.55
CA ALA A 780 -2.54 61.85 8.42
C ALA A 780 -1.35 62.50 7.68
N GLU A 781 -0.67 61.78 6.80
CA GLU A 781 0.40 62.33 5.94
C GLU A 781 -0.15 63.38 4.95
N MET A 782 -1.32 63.15 4.37
CA MET A 782 -2.01 64.12 3.50
C MET A 782 -2.49 65.35 4.28
N GLU A 783 -3.06 65.19 5.47
CA GLU A 783 -3.44 66.29 6.37
C GLU A 783 -2.21 67.11 6.80
N ILE A 784 -1.09 66.47 7.15
CA ILE A 784 0.18 67.14 7.46
C ILE A 784 0.70 67.93 6.25
N PHE A 785 0.57 67.40 5.02
CA PHE A 785 0.94 68.11 3.80
C PHE A 785 0.04 69.32 3.53
N GLU A 786 -1.28 69.19 3.70
CA GLU A 786 -2.24 70.29 3.54
C GLU A 786 -2.02 71.38 4.58
N ILE A 787 -1.88 71.03 5.86
CA ILE A 787 -1.54 71.97 6.95
C ILE A 787 -0.19 72.65 6.68
N GLY A 788 0.80 71.91 6.17
CA GLY A 788 2.10 72.45 5.76
C GLY A 788 2.02 73.43 4.57
N SER A 789 1.05 73.23 3.67
CA SER A 789 0.76 74.12 2.55
C SER A 789 0.02 75.39 3.00
N GLN A 790 -1.06 75.22 3.78
CA GLN A 790 -1.81 76.32 4.39
C GLN A 790 -0.91 77.20 5.25
N LYS A 791 -0.04 76.60 6.07
CA LYS A 791 0.96 77.32 6.87
C LYS A 791 1.85 78.20 5.99
N LYS A 792 2.35 77.70 4.85
CA LYS A 792 3.18 78.50 3.93
C LYS A 792 2.42 79.66 3.30
N MET A 793 1.15 79.47 2.95
CA MET A 793 0.30 80.57 2.47
C MET A 793 0.11 81.63 3.56
N LEU A 794 -0.23 81.21 4.78
CA LEU A 794 -0.39 82.09 5.93
C LEU A 794 0.92 82.79 6.34
N GLU A 795 2.08 82.14 6.22
CA GLU A 795 3.39 82.78 6.45
C GLU A 795 3.72 83.85 5.38
N ALA A 796 3.31 83.63 4.12
CA ALA A 796 3.43 84.63 3.06
C ALA A 796 2.45 85.80 3.28
N GLU A 797 1.17 85.51 3.54
CA GLU A 797 0.14 86.52 3.83
C GLU A 797 0.47 87.33 5.08
N ASN A 798 0.94 86.69 6.16
CA ASN A 798 1.38 87.40 7.37
C ASN A 798 2.61 88.28 7.11
N SER A 799 3.47 87.93 6.15
CA SER A 799 4.60 88.75 5.72
C SER A 799 4.15 89.97 4.90
N GLU A 800 3.20 89.78 3.98
CA GLU A 800 2.58 90.87 3.21
C GLU A 800 1.76 91.81 4.10
N LEU A 801 0.99 91.26 5.04
CA LEU A 801 0.25 92.03 6.05
C LEU A 801 1.19 92.80 6.99
N ARG A 802 2.35 92.27 7.38
CA ARG A 802 3.38 93.02 8.14
C ARG A 802 3.98 94.16 7.34
N TYR A 803 4.27 93.94 6.06
CA TYR A 803 4.75 95.00 5.17
C TYR A 803 3.69 96.09 5.01
N SER A 804 2.44 95.70 4.72
CA SER A 804 1.28 96.59 4.65
C SER A 804 1.10 97.38 5.95
N LEU A 805 1.08 96.69 7.10
CA LEU A 805 1.00 97.29 8.44
C LEU A 805 2.10 98.32 8.65
N SER A 806 3.36 98.01 8.33
CA SER A 806 4.47 98.97 8.42
C SER A 806 4.23 100.22 7.56
N THR A 807 3.78 100.07 6.30
CA THR A 807 3.41 101.25 5.48
C THR A 807 2.16 101.99 6.00
N HIS A 808 1.31 101.33 6.78
CA HIS A 808 0.15 101.93 7.42
C HIS A 808 0.51 102.58 8.76
N GLU A 809 1.49 102.09 9.50
CA GLU A 809 2.09 102.72 10.68
C GLU A 809 2.86 103.98 10.28
N GLU A 810 3.60 103.97 9.16
CA GLU A 810 4.19 105.19 8.58
C GLU A 810 3.13 106.23 8.21
N LYS A 811 2.03 105.81 7.56
CA LYS A 811 0.90 106.71 7.26
C LYS A 811 0.17 107.17 8.52
N ILE A 812 0.03 106.31 9.53
CA ILE A 812 -0.57 106.66 10.82
C ILE A 812 0.32 107.67 11.55
N ALA A 813 1.64 107.53 11.55
CA ALA A 813 2.53 108.54 12.12
C ALA A 813 2.40 109.90 11.39
N GLN A 814 2.29 109.89 10.05
CA GLN A 814 2.01 111.10 9.26
C GLN A 814 0.63 111.70 9.57
N TYR A 815 -0.40 110.85 9.70
CA TYR A 815 -1.75 111.29 10.03
C TYR A 815 -1.90 111.68 11.50
N GLU A 816 -1.19 111.09 12.45
CA GLU A 816 -1.16 111.49 13.86
C GLU A 816 -0.43 112.81 14.04
N GLN A 817 0.62 113.07 13.24
CA GLN A 817 1.23 114.40 13.19
C GLN A 817 0.23 115.45 12.64
N ALA A 818 -0.47 115.16 11.54
CA ALA A 818 -1.53 116.04 11.02
C ALA A 818 -2.77 116.15 11.94
N ILE A 819 -3.11 115.08 12.68
CA ILE A 819 -4.23 115.05 13.63
C ILE A 819 -3.84 115.71 14.95
N PHE A 820 -2.56 115.75 15.33
CA PHE A 820 -2.06 116.59 16.41
C PHE A 820 -2.20 118.07 16.03
N GLU A 821 -1.81 118.45 14.81
CA GLU A 821 -2.02 119.80 14.26
C GLU A 821 -3.51 120.19 14.16
N LEU A 822 -4.42 119.23 13.97
CA LEU A 822 -5.87 119.47 13.87
C LEU A 822 -6.64 119.33 15.20
N ARG A 823 -6.19 118.50 16.15
CA ARG A 823 -6.88 118.28 17.45
C ARG A 823 -6.64 119.35 18.50
N GLU A 824 -5.79 120.33 18.24
CA GLU A 824 -5.79 121.57 19.03
C GLU A 824 -7.10 122.38 18.83
N GLN A 825 -7.98 121.97 17.90
CA GLN A 825 -9.23 122.67 17.55
C GLN A 825 -10.49 121.78 17.73
N SER A 826 -11.13 121.90 18.90
CA SER A 826 -12.53 121.52 19.23
C SER A 826 -12.85 120.04 19.63
N PRO A 827 -13.85 119.76 20.52
CA PRO A 827 -14.09 118.41 21.08
C PRO A 827 -15.51 117.79 20.88
N LEU A 828 -15.58 116.43 20.98
CA LEU A 828 -16.78 115.56 21.19
C LEU A 828 -17.84 115.49 20.04
N PRO A 829 -18.80 114.50 20.00
CA PRO A 829 -19.07 113.34 20.88
C PRO A 829 -19.20 111.97 20.14
N GLU A 830 -19.77 110.95 20.80
CA GLU A 830 -20.01 109.56 20.32
C GLU A 830 -21.33 109.35 19.52
N ILE A 831 -21.42 108.26 18.73
CA ILE A 831 -22.68 107.70 18.16
C ILE A 831 -22.63 106.15 18.14
N SER A 832 -23.78 105.49 18.35
CA SER A 832 -24.01 104.03 18.27
C SER A 832 -25.09 103.70 17.23
N PRO A 833 -25.07 102.50 16.59
CA PRO A 833 -26.32 101.87 16.14
C PRO A 833 -26.43 100.34 16.32
N HIS A 834 -27.67 99.86 16.20
CA HIS A 834 -28.07 98.43 16.13
C HIS A 834 -27.55 97.66 14.90
N GLY A 835 -27.59 96.33 15.00
CA GLY A 835 -27.72 95.41 13.85
C GLY A 835 -28.28 94.04 14.28
N GLN A 836 -29.43 93.64 13.73
CA GLN A 836 -29.97 92.27 13.85
C GLN A 836 -29.60 91.47 12.60
N THR A 837 -29.32 90.16 12.74
CA THR A 837 -29.18 89.24 11.58
C THR A 837 -29.75 87.85 11.85
N LEU A 838 -30.87 87.54 11.18
CA LEU A 838 -31.03 86.40 10.27
C LEU A 838 -30.55 84.98 10.71
N ALA A 839 -30.59 84.65 12.01
CA ALA A 839 -30.15 83.33 12.50
C ALA A 839 -31.29 82.31 12.74
N GLU A 840 -32.54 82.75 12.86
CA GLU A 840 -33.63 81.98 13.49
C GLU A 840 -34.71 81.44 12.52
N GLN A 841 -34.42 81.31 11.21
CA GLN A 841 -35.41 80.85 10.21
C GLN A 841 -34.98 79.67 9.31
N MET A 842 -33.90 78.96 9.66
CA MET A 842 -33.43 77.78 8.91
C MET A 842 -33.24 76.51 9.76
N GLN A 843 -34.02 76.37 10.84
CA GLN A 843 -34.17 75.12 11.58
C GLN A 843 -35.66 74.81 11.77
N ASN A 844 -36.21 73.87 10.99
CA ASN A 844 -37.45 73.07 11.24
C ASN A 844 -37.96 72.35 9.95
N SER A 845 -37.10 71.59 9.24
CA SER A 845 -37.61 70.70 8.16
C SER A 845 -36.84 69.39 7.94
N ASP A 846 -35.55 69.30 8.29
CA ASP A 846 -34.77 68.07 8.06
C ASP A 846 -34.82 67.05 9.21
N ALA A 847 -35.02 67.51 10.45
CA ALA A 847 -34.93 66.67 11.65
C ALA A 847 -35.95 65.50 11.66
N ASP A 848 -37.20 65.75 11.29
CA ASP A 848 -38.27 64.74 11.35
C ASP A 848 -38.15 63.66 10.27
N ARG A 849 -37.47 63.95 9.15
CA ARG A 849 -37.23 62.94 8.11
C ARG A 849 -36.15 61.95 8.52
N GLN A 850 -35.07 62.43 9.13
CA GLN A 850 -33.93 61.59 9.49
C GLN A 850 -34.26 60.65 10.68
N SER A 851 -34.95 61.19 11.70
CA SER A 851 -35.38 60.43 12.89
C SER A 851 -36.30 59.24 12.56
N ASN A 852 -37.22 59.38 11.60
CA ASN A 852 -38.12 58.30 11.21
C ASN A 852 -37.42 57.16 10.45
N LEU A 853 -36.45 57.49 9.58
CA LEU A 853 -35.64 56.51 8.85
C LEU A 853 -34.77 55.68 9.80
N GLU A 854 -34.16 56.34 10.79
CA GLU A 854 -33.35 55.70 11.83
C GLU A 854 -34.21 54.79 12.73
N ASN A 855 -35.44 55.20 13.07
CA ASN A 855 -36.39 54.37 13.83
C ASN A 855 -36.85 53.09 13.08
N PHE A 856 -36.95 53.11 11.75
CA PHE A 856 -37.26 51.90 10.98
C PHE A 856 -36.06 50.95 10.92
N ARG A 857 -34.85 51.48 10.68
CA ARG A 857 -33.61 50.69 10.70
C ARG A 857 -33.40 50.00 12.05
N LEU A 858 -33.48 50.76 13.14
CA LEU A 858 -33.30 50.24 14.51
C LEU A 858 -34.35 49.20 14.90
N LYS A 859 -35.56 49.21 14.30
CA LYS A 859 -36.58 48.17 14.53
C LYS A 859 -36.25 46.86 13.82
N ALA A 860 -35.72 46.89 12.60
CA ALA A 860 -35.25 45.68 11.91
C ALA A 860 -34.03 45.08 12.64
N GLU A 861 -33.08 45.93 13.03
CA GLU A 861 -31.88 45.56 13.77
C GLU A 861 -32.21 44.92 15.14
N ASN A 862 -33.22 45.46 15.87
CA ASN A 862 -33.74 44.86 17.11
C ASN A 862 -34.57 43.58 16.92
N ALA A 863 -35.02 43.26 15.70
CA ALA A 863 -35.69 41.99 15.41
C ALA A 863 -34.65 40.87 15.22
N LEU A 864 -33.66 41.11 14.35
CA LEU A 864 -32.52 40.23 14.09
C LEU A 864 -31.80 39.83 15.39
N LEU A 865 -31.39 40.84 16.18
CA LEU A 865 -30.68 40.63 17.45
C LEU A 865 -31.46 39.79 18.47
N LYS A 866 -32.80 39.77 18.42
CA LYS A 866 -33.62 38.97 19.36
C LYS A 866 -33.76 37.50 18.98
N GLY A 867 -33.84 37.17 17.69
CA GLY A 867 -33.83 35.76 17.27
C GLY A 867 -32.47 35.12 17.54
N ASN A 868 -31.41 35.79 17.08
CA ASN A 868 -30.04 35.27 17.11
C ASN A 868 -29.52 35.07 18.55
N THR A 869 -29.82 35.98 19.48
CA THR A 869 -29.42 35.85 20.91
C THR A 869 -30.06 34.68 21.66
N LEU A 870 -31.30 34.29 21.34
CA LEU A 870 -31.97 33.15 21.98
C LEU A 870 -31.38 31.82 21.50
N ALA A 871 -31.29 31.62 20.18
CA ALA A 871 -30.70 30.40 19.60
C ALA A 871 -29.21 30.22 20.00
N ALA A 872 -28.47 31.31 20.16
CA ALA A 872 -27.10 31.30 20.67
C ALA A 872 -27.03 30.92 22.16
N GLN A 873 -27.98 31.34 23.00
CA GLN A 873 -28.04 30.95 24.42
C GLN A 873 -28.37 29.46 24.60
N GLU A 874 -29.30 28.92 23.80
CA GLU A 874 -29.62 27.49 23.84
C GLU A 874 -28.45 26.63 23.33
N ASN A 875 -27.80 27.02 22.22
CA ASN A 875 -26.56 26.38 21.76
C ASN A 875 -25.43 26.43 22.82
N ALA A 876 -25.25 27.54 23.52
CA ALA A 876 -24.26 27.66 24.59
C ALA A 876 -24.59 26.76 25.79
N SER A 877 -25.88 26.66 26.16
CA SER A 877 -26.36 25.79 27.23
C SER A 877 -26.14 24.31 26.92
N LEU A 878 -26.48 23.86 25.70
CA LEU A 878 -26.28 22.48 25.27
C LEU A 878 -24.79 22.11 25.19
N ARG A 879 -23.92 23.02 24.74
CA ARG A 879 -22.47 22.81 24.71
C ARG A 879 -21.87 22.68 26.12
N ALA A 880 -22.33 23.49 27.07
CA ALA A 880 -21.90 23.39 28.47
C ALA A 880 -22.34 22.06 29.12
N GLN A 881 -23.57 21.60 28.84
CA GLN A 881 -24.06 20.30 29.31
C GLN A 881 -23.28 19.12 28.70
N LEU A 882 -22.90 19.21 27.42
CA LEU A 882 -22.07 18.20 26.76
C LEU A 882 -20.65 18.13 27.36
N GLU A 883 -20.05 19.29 27.68
CA GLU A 883 -18.73 19.37 28.33
C GLU A 883 -18.77 18.84 29.79
N GLU A 884 -19.85 19.10 30.53
CA GLU A 884 -20.08 18.52 31.87
C GLU A 884 -20.29 16.99 31.81
N ALA A 885 -21.04 16.50 30.81
CA ALA A 885 -21.24 15.07 30.57
C ALA A 885 -19.92 14.35 30.20
N ASP A 886 -19.08 14.92 29.33
CA ASP A 886 -17.77 14.37 29.00
C ASP A 886 -16.81 14.39 30.21
N ALA A 887 -16.85 15.44 31.04
CA ALA A 887 -16.09 15.47 32.29
C ALA A 887 -16.53 14.35 33.25
N HIS A 888 -17.85 14.11 33.38
CA HIS A 888 -18.40 13.00 34.16
C HIS A 888 -18.01 11.63 33.59
N ARG A 889 -18.06 11.45 32.26
CA ARG A 889 -17.64 10.23 31.56
C ARG A 889 -16.18 9.91 31.84
N LYS A 890 -15.29 10.89 31.69
CA LYS A 890 -13.85 10.75 31.95
C LYS A 890 -13.52 10.38 33.41
N VAL A 891 -14.32 10.87 34.37
CA VAL A 891 -14.20 10.49 35.79
C VAL A 891 -14.71 9.06 36.04
N LEU A 892 -15.75 8.62 35.34
CA LEU A 892 -16.25 7.23 35.40
C LEU A 892 -15.28 6.25 34.75
N GLU A 893 -14.70 6.57 33.60
CA GLU A 893 -13.65 5.80 32.93
C GLU A 893 -12.41 5.61 33.84
N GLY A 894 -11.97 6.67 34.51
CA GLY A 894 -10.88 6.60 35.50
C GLY A 894 -11.19 5.64 36.66
N LYS A 895 -12.40 5.73 37.24
CA LYS A 895 -12.86 4.82 38.31
C LYS A 895 -13.02 3.37 37.83
N TYR A 896 -13.51 3.18 36.60
CA TYR A 896 -13.62 1.86 35.99
C TYR A 896 -12.24 1.23 35.82
N ARG A 897 -11.27 1.99 35.30
CA ARG A 897 -9.88 1.55 35.15
C ARG A 897 -9.23 1.18 36.49
N GLU A 898 -9.36 2.04 37.51
CA GLU A 898 -8.81 1.77 38.84
C GLU A 898 -9.43 0.50 39.48
N SER A 899 -10.73 0.30 39.30
CA SER A 899 -11.44 -0.92 39.72
C SER A 899 -11.02 -2.16 38.90
N PHE A 900 -10.76 -2.01 37.60
CA PHE A 900 -10.29 -3.08 36.72
C PHE A 900 -8.87 -3.53 37.09
N GLU A 901 -7.95 -2.59 37.32
CA GLU A 901 -6.59 -2.89 37.78
C GLU A 901 -6.61 -3.62 39.14
N LYS A 902 -7.49 -3.21 40.08
CA LYS A 902 -7.75 -3.94 41.34
C LYS A 902 -8.38 -5.32 41.12
N ALA A 903 -9.29 -5.49 40.16
CA ALA A 903 -9.89 -6.78 39.82
C ALA A 903 -8.83 -7.77 39.30
N VAL A 904 -7.94 -7.32 38.41
CA VAL A 904 -6.84 -8.14 37.87
C VAL A 904 -5.84 -8.50 38.97
N ILE A 905 -5.42 -7.56 39.81
CA ILE A 905 -4.47 -7.82 40.92
C ILE A 905 -5.07 -8.81 41.93
N THR A 906 -6.33 -8.64 42.34
CA THR A 906 -6.99 -9.61 43.24
C THR A 906 -7.17 -10.99 42.60
N GLN A 907 -7.43 -11.06 41.28
CA GLN A 907 -7.49 -12.33 40.55
C GLN A 907 -6.13 -13.03 40.48
N GLN A 908 -5.05 -12.29 40.25
CA GLN A 908 -3.68 -12.82 40.23
C GLN A 908 -3.26 -13.32 41.63
N GLN A 909 -3.59 -12.57 42.69
CA GLN A 909 -3.35 -12.97 44.08
C GLN A 909 -4.19 -14.21 44.47
N LEU A 910 -5.44 -14.32 44.01
CA LEU A 910 -6.26 -15.54 44.15
C LEU A 910 -5.62 -16.74 43.44
N ARG A 911 -5.14 -16.58 42.20
CA ARG A 911 -4.41 -17.64 41.48
C ARG A 911 -3.12 -18.04 42.17
N ALA A 912 -2.35 -17.08 42.68
CA ALA A 912 -1.13 -17.36 43.45
C ALA A 912 -1.43 -18.16 44.74
N MET A 913 -2.50 -17.80 45.47
CA MET A 913 -2.93 -18.59 46.63
C MET A 913 -3.48 -19.96 46.24
N MET A 914 -4.21 -20.11 45.13
CA MET A 914 -4.65 -21.42 44.62
C MET A 914 -3.46 -22.32 44.28
N ASN A 915 -2.44 -21.81 43.58
CA ASN A 915 -1.24 -22.60 43.26
C ASN A 915 -0.51 -23.05 44.53
N LEU A 916 -0.49 -22.22 45.58
CA LEU A 916 0.04 -22.57 46.91
C LEU A 916 -0.78 -23.63 47.67
N VAL A 917 -1.99 -23.99 47.23
CA VAL A 917 -2.76 -25.11 47.82
C VAL A 917 -2.21 -26.47 47.40
N ASP A 918 -1.72 -26.61 46.16
CA ASP A 918 -1.22 -27.90 45.66
C ASP A 918 0.15 -28.29 46.27
N ASP A 919 1.06 -27.34 46.47
CA ASP A 919 2.32 -27.61 47.19
C ASP A 919 2.09 -27.98 48.67
N ASN A 920 1.06 -27.43 49.32
CA ASN A 920 0.80 -27.66 50.74
C ASN A 920 0.45 -29.12 51.06
N LYS A 921 0.06 -29.95 50.08
CA LYS A 921 -0.16 -31.40 50.24
C LYS A 921 1.08 -32.17 50.70
N LYS A 922 2.28 -31.61 50.54
CA LYS A 922 3.53 -32.17 51.13
C LYS A 922 3.77 -31.74 52.58
N PHE A 923 3.30 -30.55 53.00
CA PHE A 923 3.57 -30.02 54.34
C PHE A 923 2.62 -30.56 55.43
N VAL A 924 1.33 -30.76 55.12
CA VAL A 924 0.34 -31.26 56.10
C VAL A 924 0.76 -32.62 56.70
N ASN A 925 1.31 -33.52 55.87
CA ASN A 925 1.79 -34.84 56.31
C ASN A 925 3.03 -34.77 57.21
N VAL A 926 3.82 -33.70 57.15
CA VAL A 926 4.95 -33.47 58.07
C VAL A 926 4.43 -32.84 59.37
N ALA A 927 3.54 -31.85 59.29
CA ALA A 927 2.97 -31.15 60.44
C ALA A 927 2.20 -32.09 61.40
N MET A 928 1.43 -33.05 60.87
CA MET A 928 0.68 -34.01 61.71
C MET A 928 1.56 -35.03 62.47
N SER A 929 2.89 -34.99 62.35
CA SER A 929 3.81 -35.82 63.14
C SER A 929 4.22 -35.23 64.49
N ILE A 930 3.93 -33.94 64.76
CA ILE A 930 4.36 -33.23 65.97
C ILE A 930 3.15 -32.58 66.65
N GLY A 931 2.63 -33.22 67.70
CA GLY A 931 1.36 -32.84 68.32
C GLY A 931 1.47 -31.81 69.45
N ALA A 932 0.94 -30.59 69.23
CA ALA A 932 0.34 -29.76 70.28
C ALA A 932 -0.59 -28.70 69.64
N LEU A 933 -1.90 -28.77 69.92
CA LEU A 933 -2.87 -27.78 69.44
C LEU A 933 -2.92 -26.58 70.40
N THR A 934 -2.64 -25.36 69.91
CA THR A 934 -3.55 -24.17 69.95
C THR A 934 -2.81 -22.86 69.68
N LEU A 935 -3.01 -22.29 68.48
CA LEU A 935 -3.48 -20.90 68.25
C LEU A 935 -3.41 -20.60 66.75
N LEU A 936 -4.52 -20.83 66.05
CA LEU A 936 -4.82 -20.41 64.66
C LEU A 936 -3.73 -20.75 63.63
N THR A 937 -3.86 -21.91 62.98
CA THR A 937 -2.88 -22.40 62.01
C THR A 937 -2.70 -21.47 60.81
N PRO A 938 -1.53 -21.48 60.15
CA PRO A 938 -1.33 -20.76 58.88
C PRO A 938 -2.33 -21.17 57.79
N GLU A 939 -2.88 -22.39 57.87
CA GLU A 939 -3.96 -22.86 56.99
C GLU A 939 -5.28 -22.16 57.29
N TYR A 940 -5.69 -22.02 58.55
CA TYR A 940 -6.90 -21.25 58.90
C TYR A 940 -6.79 -19.79 58.44
N TYR A 941 -5.63 -19.15 58.65
CA TYR A 941 -5.39 -17.80 58.16
C TYR A 941 -5.30 -17.72 56.63
N ARG A 942 -4.76 -18.73 55.95
CA ARG A 942 -4.71 -18.78 54.47
C ARG A 942 -6.10 -18.99 53.88
N ASP A 943 -6.92 -19.88 54.44
CA ASP A 943 -8.28 -20.12 54.01
C ASP A 943 -9.19 -18.92 54.30
N GLN A 944 -9.02 -18.27 55.47
CA GLN A 944 -9.71 -17.02 55.78
C GLN A 944 -9.27 -15.90 54.82
N ALA A 945 -7.98 -15.70 54.59
CA ALA A 945 -7.47 -14.71 53.64
C ALA A 945 -7.92 -15.02 52.19
N PHE A 946 -8.02 -16.29 51.81
CA PHE A 946 -8.54 -16.71 50.51
C PHE A 946 -10.03 -16.40 50.37
N VAL A 947 -10.84 -16.67 51.40
CA VAL A 947 -12.27 -16.32 51.42
C VAL A 947 -12.50 -14.81 51.45
N GLU A 948 -11.68 -14.05 52.19
CA GLU A 948 -11.75 -12.59 52.24
C GLU A 948 -11.29 -11.97 50.92
N LEU A 949 -10.20 -12.44 50.31
CA LEU A 949 -9.74 -12.00 49.00
C LEU A 949 -10.72 -12.41 47.88
N LYS A 950 -11.37 -13.57 47.99
CA LYS A 950 -12.43 -13.99 47.05
C LYS A 950 -13.64 -13.06 47.14
N ARG A 951 -14.11 -12.74 48.35
CA ARG A 951 -15.18 -11.74 48.57
C ARG A 951 -14.78 -10.35 48.08
N ALA A 952 -13.52 -9.94 48.27
CA ALA A 952 -13.01 -8.68 47.74
C ALA A 952 -13.02 -8.68 46.20
N HIS A 953 -12.57 -9.75 45.56
CA HIS A 953 -12.60 -9.90 44.10
C HIS A 953 -14.03 -9.93 43.54
N GLU A 954 -14.94 -10.67 44.20
CA GLU A 954 -16.38 -10.69 43.87
C GLU A 954 -16.98 -9.29 43.98
N SER A 955 -16.76 -8.57 45.09
CA SER A 955 -17.27 -7.21 45.30
C SER A 955 -16.69 -6.18 44.32
N VAL A 956 -15.39 -6.25 44.02
CA VAL A 956 -14.78 -5.38 43.00
C VAL A 956 -15.32 -5.71 41.60
N THR A 957 -15.60 -6.98 41.30
CA THR A 957 -16.22 -7.38 40.02
C THR A 957 -17.67 -6.89 39.90
N GLU A 958 -18.45 -6.93 40.99
CA GLU A 958 -19.79 -6.30 41.02
C GLU A 958 -19.71 -4.79 40.79
N GLN A 959 -18.81 -4.08 41.50
CA GLN A 959 -18.59 -2.63 41.32
C GLN A 959 -18.17 -2.29 39.89
N LEU A 960 -17.30 -3.09 39.28
CA LEU A 960 -16.85 -2.95 37.90
C LEU A 960 -18.01 -3.13 36.92
N SER A 961 -18.89 -4.11 37.14
CA SER A 961 -20.11 -4.30 36.33
C SER A 961 -21.12 -3.16 36.49
N ALA A 962 -21.19 -2.53 37.67
CA ALA A 962 -22.05 -1.38 37.93
C ALA A 962 -21.52 -0.11 37.26
N LEU A 963 -20.20 0.14 37.36
CA LEU A 963 -19.51 1.23 36.66
C LEU A 963 -19.64 1.09 35.14
N GLN A 964 -19.54 -0.13 34.60
CA GLN A 964 -19.73 -0.38 33.17
C GLN A 964 -21.15 -0.03 32.71
N LYS A 965 -22.18 -0.40 33.49
CA LYS A 965 -23.57 -0.01 33.20
C LYS A 965 -23.79 1.50 33.27
N GLN A 966 -23.18 2.18 34.24
CA GLN A 966 -23.23 3.63 34.37
C GLN A 966 -22.56 4.33 33.18
N LEU A 967 -21.40 3.82 32.73
CA LEU A 967 -20.71 4.33 31.55
C LEU A 967 -21.59 4.18 30.30
N THR A 968 -22.15 2.99 30.03
CA THR A 968 -23.03 2.77 28.86
C THR A 968 -24.34 3.54 28.89
N ALA A 969 -24.80 3.98 30.06
CA ALA A 969 -25.96 4.87 30.18
C ALA A 969 -25.59 6.32 29.83
N LEU A 970 -24.46 6.80 30.36
CA LEU A 970 -23.96 8.15 30.10
C LEU A 970 -23.48 8.34 28.64
N GLU A 971 -22.95 7.28 28.02
CA GLU A 971 -22.64 7.25 26.58
C GLU A 971 -23.90 7.42 25.71
N ALA A 972 -25.04 6.88 26.13
CA ALA A 972 -26.32 7.07 25.42
C ALA A 972 -26.87 8.48 25.62
N GLU A 973 -26.84 9.01 26.85
CA GLU A 973 -27.24 10.40 27.16
C GLU A 973 -26.38 11.43 26.39
N HIS A 974 -25.07 11.16 26.24
CA HIS A 974 -24.14 11.99 25.46
C HIS A 974 -24.47 12.01 23.96
N GLU A 975 -24.71 10.84 23.35
CA GLU A 975 -25.07 10.75 21.92
C GLU A 975 -26.44 11.36 21.61
N ASP A 976 -27.42 11.31 22.53
CA ASP A 976 -28.70 12.00 22.34
C ASP A 976 -28.57 13.53 22.51
N ALA A 977 -27.83 14.03 23.52
CA ALA A 977 -27.54 15.47 23.65
C ALA A 977 -26.76 16.03 22.44
N LYS A 978 -25.84 15.23 21.89
CA LYS A 978 -25.08 15.52 20.66
C LYS A 978 -25.96 15.59 19.41
N ARG A 979 -27.05 14.81 19.34
CA ARG A 979 -28.07 14.92 18.27
C ARG A 979 -28.89 16.19 18.41
N GLU A 980 -29.36 16.52 19.61
CA GLU A 980 -30.11 17.76 19.86
C GLU A 980 -29.27 19.00 19.51
N LEU A 981 -28.00 19.05 19.90
CA LEU A 981 -27.07 20.11 19.51
C LEU A 981 -26.88 20.21 17.99
N LEU A 982 -26.87 19.09 17.27
CA LEU A 982 -26.70 19.06 15.81
C LEU A 982 -27.96 19.57 15.10
N MET A 983 -29.16 19.27 15.61
CA MET A 983 -30.42 19.85 15.14
C MET A 983 -30.48 21.36 15.41
N ALA A 984 -30.17 21.80 16.64
CA ALA A 984 -30.11 23.22 17.01
C ALA A 984 -29.01 24.01 16.27
N THR A 985 -28.00 23.33 15.72
CA THR A 985 -27.00 23.95 14.82
C THR A 985 -27.51 24.06 13.39
N ALA A 986 -28.29 23.08 12.91
CA ALA A 986 -28.94 23.15 11.60
C ALA A 986 -29.98 24.27 11.53
N ASP A 987 -30.81 24.41 12.57
CA ASP A 987 -31.80 25.49 12.66
C ASP A 987 -31.15 26.88 12.66
N LEU A 988 -30.02 27.06 13.38
CA LEU A 988 -29.23 28.29 13.35
C LEU A 988 -28.76 28.63 11.93
N SER A 989 -28.28 27.64 11.17
CA SER A 989 -27.82 27.83 9.78
C SER A 989 -28.95 28.18 8.80
N MET A 990 -30.21 27.84 9.13
CA MET A 990 -31.37 28.30 8.36
C MET A 990 -31.68 29.77 8.65
N VAL A 991 -31.58 30.19 9.92
CA VAL A 991 -31.74 31.62 10.30
C VAL A 991 -30.66 32.48 9.65
N GLU A 992 -29.38 32.08 9.71
CA GLU A 992 -28.27 32.81 9.05
C GLU A 992 -28.52 32.99 7.53
N LYS A 993 -29.19 32.03 6.89
CA LYS A 993 -29.54 32.12 5.48
C LYS A 993 -30.70 33.10 5.21
N GLU A 994 -31.73 33.09 6.05
CA GLU A 994 -32.82 34.08 5.97
C GLU A 994 -32.30 35.50 6.26
N GLU A 995 -31.31 35.67 7.14
CA GLU A 995 -30.61 36.95 7.35
C GLU A 995 -29.87 37.43 6.09
N ILE A 996 -29.21 36.52 5.34
CA ILE A 996 -28.52 36.84 4.08
C ILE A 996 -29.52 37.25 2.98
N ASP A 997 -30.57 36.46 2.77
CA ASP A 997 -31.58 36.75 1.73
C ASP A 997 -32.28 38.10 1.99
N ALA A 998 -32.57 38.44 3.26
CA ALA A 998 -33.12 39.73 3.65
C ALA A 998 -32.14 40.92 3.47
N LEU A 999 -30.83 40.69 3.64
CA LEU A 999 -29.79 41.69 3.38
C LEU A 999 -29.62 41.98 1.88
N GLU A 1000 -29.79 40.98 1.00
CA GLU A 1000 -29.78 41.21 -0.45
C GLU A 1000 -31.01 42.02 -0.92
N GLU A 1001 -32.20 41.77 -0.35
CA GLU A 1001 -33.39 42.58 -0.66
C GLU A 1001 -33.27 44.04 -0.16
N LEU A 1002 -32.70 44.24 1.04
CA LEU A 1002 -32.35 45.58 1.54
C LEU A 1002 -31.35 46.30 0.63
N LYS A 1003 -30.36 45.59 0.10
CA LYS A 1003 -29.39 46.17 -0.85
C LYS A 1003 -30.06 46.55 -2.18
N ALA A 1004 -30.91 45.68 -2.73
CA ALA A 1004 -31.63 45.93 -3.99
C ALA A 1004 -32.58 47.15 -3.87
N THR A 1005 -33.27 47.29 -2.74
CA THR A 1005 -34.13 48.45 -2.47
C THR A 1005 -33.31 49.75 -2.28
N GLN A 1006 -32.13 49.67 -1.65
CA GLN A 1006 -31.22 50.82 -1.53
C GLN A 1006 -30.62 51.28 -2.87
N GLU A 1007 -30.23 50.35 -3.75
CA GLU A 1007 -29.79 50.67 -5.12
C GLU A 1007 -30.90 51.33 -5.94
N SER A 1008 -32.13 50.82 -5.84
CA SER A 1008 -33.32 51.42 -6.48
C SER A 1008 -33.58 52.86 -6.00
N LEU A 1009 -33.54 53.09 -4.68
CA LEU A 1009 -33.73 54.41 -4.09
C LEU A 1009 -32.63 55.40 -4.50
N SER A 1010 -31.36 54.97 -4.49
CA SER A 1010 -30.23 55.80 -4.94
C SER A 1010 -30.41 56.25 -6.40
N LYS A 1011 -30.86 55.34 -7.27
CA LYS A 1011 -31.13 55.62 -8.69
C LYS A 1011 -32.32 56.57 -8.87
N SER A 1012 -33.32 56.54 -7.98
CA SER A 1012 -34.40 57.53 -7.95
C SER A 1012 -33.88 58.93 -7.59
N ILE A 1013 -33.00 59.03 -6.58
CA ILE A 1013 -32.40 60.29 -6.14
C ILE A 1013 -31.47 60.88 -7.23
N GLU A 1014 -30.73 60.05 -7.97
CA GLU A 1014 -29.93 60.50 -9.13
C GLU A 1014 -30.80 61.09 -10.25
N ASN A 1015 -31.96 60.47 -10.53
CA ASN A 1015 -32.93 61.00 -11.49
C ASN A 1015 -33.52 62.33 -11.04
N GLU A 1016 -33.92 62.46 -9.77
CA GLU A 1016 -34.41 63.71 -9.20
C GLU A 1016 -33.36 64.82 -9.21
N LEU A 1017 -32.11 64.52 -8.81
CA LEU A 1017 -30.98 65.45 -8.87
C LEU A 1017 -30.71 65.93 -10.30
N THR A 1018 -30.85 65.04 -11.29
CA THR A 1018 -30.69 65.36 -12.72
C THR A 1018 -31.82 66.26 -13.21
N ALA A 1019 -33.07 65.97 -12.83
CA ALA A 1019 -34.22 66.83 -13.14
C ALA A 1019 -34.11 68.21 -12.46
N LEU A 1020 -33.59 68.28 -11.23
CA LEU A 1020 -33.40 69.54 -10.50
C LEU A 1020 -32.29 70.40 -11.11
N LYS A 1021 -31.18 69.78 -11.54
CA LYS A 1021 -30.13 70.46 -12.34
C LYS A 1021 -30.68 70.99 -13.67
N GLY A 1022 -31.58 70.24 -14.32
CA GLY A 1022 -32.30 70.70 -15.51
C GLY A 1022 -33.16 71.96 -15.24
N LYS A 1023 -33.94 71.95 -14.16
CA LYS A 1023 -34.76 73.11 -13.74
C LYS A 1023 -33.91 74.33 -13.37
N TYR A 1024 -32.80 74.14 -12.64
CA TYR A 1024 -31.88 75.22 -12.31
C TYR A 1024 -31.32 75.90 -13.57
N LYS A 1025 -30.89 75.09 -14.55
CA LYS A 1025 -30.35 75.59 -15.82
C LYS A 1025 -31.39 76.30 -16.69
N ALA A 1026 -32.68 75.97 -16.55
CA ALA A 1026 -33.76 76.74 -17.17
C ALA A 1026 -33.92 78.12 -16.50
N LEU A 1027 -33.99 78.17 -15.16
CA LEU A 1027 -34.04 79.44 -14.41
C LEU A 1027 -32.83 80.35 -14.69
N GLU A 1028 -31.64 79.78 -14.89
CA GLU A 1028 -30.42 80.51 -15.24
C GLU A 1028 -30.54 81.22 -16.61
N ILE A 1029 -31.17 80.56 -17.59
CA ILE A 1029 -31.48 81.14 -18.90
C ILE A 1029 -32.55 82.24 -18.78
N ASP A 1030 -33.64 81.98 -18.04
CA ASP A 1030 -34.72 82.94 -17.83
C ASP A 1030 -34.23 84.21 -17.10
N HIS A 1031 -33.34 84.05 -16.12
CA HIS A 1031 -32.72 85.15 -15.39
C HIS A 1031 -31.88 86.06 -16.30
N GLU A 1032 -31.03 85.47 -17.15
CA GLU A 1032 -30.18 86.24 -18.06
C GLU A 1032 -30.99 86.90 -19.19
N ALA A 1033 -32.13 86.31 -19.59
CA ALA A 1033 -33.11 86.94 -20.48
C ALA A 1033 -33.81 88.14 -19.82
N LEU A 1034 -34.29 88.02 -18.57
CA LEU A 1034 -34.89 89.11 -17.81
C LEU A 1034 -33.91 90.27 -17.57
N LYS A 1035 -32.66 89.95 -17.24
CA LYS A 1035 -31.56 90.91 -17.11
C LYS A 1035 -31.29 91.67 -18.43
N SER A 1036 -31.38 90.98 -19.57
CA SER A 1036 -31.27 91.60 -20.90
C SER A 1036 -32.44 92.55 -21.19
N GLN A 1037 -33.68 92.14 -20.91
CA GLN A 1037 -34.86 93.01 -21.03
C GLN A 1037 -34.79 94.24 -20.10
N LEU A 1038 -34.22 94.10 -18.90
CA LEU A 1038 -34.01 95.21 -17.98
C LEU A 1038 -33.00 96.23 -18.54
N ILE A 1039 -31.91 95.76 -19.17
CA ILE A 1039 -30.92 96.62 -19.83
C ILE A 1039 -31.55 97.37 -21.00
N GLU A 1040 -32.34 96.70 -21.86
CA GLU A 1040 -33.07 97.35 -22.94
C GLU A 1040 -34.09 98.39 -22.42
N SER A 1041 -34.81 98.06 -21.35
CA SER A 1041 -35.78 98.95 -20.70
C SER A 1041 -35.10 100.20 -20.12
N LEU A 1042 -33.93 100.07 -19.50
CA LEU A 1042 -33.13 101.20 -19.00
C LEU A 1042 -32.60 102.07 -20.14
N LEU A 1043 -32.16 101.47 -21.25
CA LEU A 1043 -31.75 102.19 -22.47
C LEU A 1043 -32.92 102.94 -23.12
N ALA A 1044 -34.12 102.35 -23.15
CA ALA A 1044 -35.34 103.01 -23.62
C ALA A 1044 -35.76 104.18 -22.71
N ASN A 1045 -35.66 103.99 -21.39
CA ASN A 1045 -36.02 105.03 -20.41
C ASN A 1045 -35.03 106.22 -20.44
N ASN A 1046 -33.73 105.98 -20.68
CA ASN A 1046 -32.76 107.06 -20.96
C ASN A 1046 -33.10 107.81 -22.26
N LYS A 1047 -33.45 107.12 -23.36
CA LYS A 1047 -33.90 107.78 -24.60
C LYS A 1047 -35.19 108.59 -24.39
N LEU A 1048 -36.11 108.11 -23.55
CA LEU A 1048 -37.31 108.86 -23.18
C LEU A 1048 -36.99 110.09 -22.32
N ARG A 1049 -36.02 110.03 -21.40
CA ARG A 1049 -35.50 111.22 -20.70
C ARG A 1049 -34.88 112.23 -21.66
N GLU A 1050 -34.02 111.80 -22.57
CA GLU A 1050 -33.41 112.67 -23.59
C GLU A 1050 -34.44 113.31 -24.55
N ALA A 1051 -35.61 112.68 -24.73
CA ALA A 1051 -36.74 113.24 -25.46
C ALA A 1051 -37.57 114.21 -24.61
N LEU A 1052 -37.79 113.90 -23.33
CA LEU A 1052 -38.54 114.73 -22.38
C LEU A 1052 -37.81 116.05 -22.09
N GLU A 1053 -36.49 116.02 -21.97
CA GLU A 1053 -35.63 117.21 -21.82
C GLU A 1053 -35.59 118.08 -23.09
N LYS A 1054 -36.03 117.57 -24.24
CA LYS A 1054 -36.10 118.31 -25.52
C LYS A 1054 -37.49 118.84 -25.88
N ASN A 1055 -38.56 118.35 -25.25
CA ASN A 1055 -39.94 118.74 -25.54
C ASN A 1055 -40.62 119.42 -24.33
N THR A 1056 -40.16 120.61 -23.98
CA THR A 1056 -40.82 121.52 -23.03
C THR A 1056 -41.43 122.74 -23.74
N ASN A 1057 -42.42 122.51 -24.63
CA ASN A 1057 -43.25 123.60 -25.16
C ASN A 1057 -44.59 123.15 -25.78
N ILE A 1058 -45.64 123.94 -25.52
CA ILE A 1058 -46.92 124.08 -26.26
C ILE A 1058 -47.98 122.95 -26.15
N GLU A 1059 -48.93 123.19 -25.24
CA GLU A 1059 -50.41 123.23 -25.40
C GLU A 1059 -51.25 122.21 -26.22
N ALA A 1060 -52.38 121.83 -25.58
CA ALA A 1060 -53.77 121.79 -26.10
C ALA A 1060 -54.43 120.48 -26.62
N GLU A 1061 -55.67 120.31 -26.10
CA GLU A 1061 -56.86 119.65 -26.68
C GLU A 1061 -56.92 118.12 -26.91
N ALA A 1062 -58.13 117.66 -27.21
CA ALA A 1062 -58.65 116.29 -27.34
C ALA A 1062 -59.80 116.32 -28.38
N PRO A 1063 -60.68 115.30 -28.58
CA PRO A 1063 -60.72 113.90 -28.12
C PRO A 1063 -61.00 112.93 -29.32
N ILE A 1064 -61.76 111.84 -29.10
CA ILE A 1064 -62.65 111.12 -30.07
C ILE A 1064 -62.12 109.83 -30.76
N THR A 1065 -63.11 108.97 -31.00
CA THR A 1065 -63.28 107.54 -31.30
C THR A 1065 -62.74 106.93 -32.60
N ASP A 1066 -62.56 105.61 -32.53
CA ASP A 1066 -62.95 104.52 -33.47
C ASP A 1066 -62.49 104.41 -34.95
N ASP A 1067 -61.96 103.21 -35.23
CA ASP A 1067 -62.25 102.28 -36.35
C ASP A 1067 -61.28 102.07 -37.55
N ASP A 1068 -61.39 100.83 -38.07
CA ASP A 1068 -61.12 100.27 -39.41
C ASP A 1068 -59.68 100.01 -39.95
N SER A 1069 -59.15 98.84 -39.56
CA SER A 1069 -58.60 97.72 -40.38
C SER A 1069 -57.57 97.92 -41.55
N LYS A 1070 -56.42 97.21 -41.48
CA LYS A 1070 -56.16 95.93 -42.23
C LYS A 1070 -54.74 95.34 -42.15
N ASP A 1071 -54.69 94.01 -42.33
CA ASP A 1071 -53.60 93.10 -42.80
C ASP A 1071 -52.18 93.21 -42.17
N VAL A 1072 -51.69 92.31 -41.28
CA VAL A 1072 -51.36 90.85 -41.41
C VAL A 1072 -50.16 90.62 -42.36
N PRO A 1073 -49.08 89.85 -42.02
CA PRO A 1073 -48.98 88.67 -41.10
C PRO A 1073 -47.77 88.66 -40.10
N ALA A 1074 -47.51 87.64 -39.26
CA ALA A 1074 -48.36 86.71 -38.47
C ALA A 1074 -47.53 85.75 -37.57
N THR A 1075 -47.94 85.53 -36.30
CA THR A 1075 -47.72 84.32 -35.42
C THR A 1075 -46.27 83.93 -35.03
N PRO A 1076 -46.01 83.08 -33.99
CA PRO A 1076 -46.89 82.32 -33.06
C PRO A 1076 -47.10 83.02 -31.69
N THR A 1077 -48.25 83.02 -31.00
CA THR A 1077 -49.18 81.96 -30.49
C THR A 1077 -48.66 81.10 -29.33
N VAL A 1078 -49.25 81.30 -28.15
CA VAL A 1078 -49.27 80.38 -27.00
C VAL A 1078 -50.72 80.01 -26.68
N PRO A 1079 -51.07 78.73 -26.75
CA PRO A 1079 -52.09 78.10 -25.89
C PRO A 1079 -51.66 76.67 -25.46
N ASP A 1080 -52.29 75.94 -24.53
CA ASP A 1080 -53.36 76.29 -23.57
C ASP A 1080 -53.30 75.38 -22.32
N ALA A 1081 -54.11 75.69 -21.31
CA ALA A 1081 -54.21 74.91 -20.07
C ALA A 1081 -55.21 73.73 -20.16
N GLU A 1082 -54.84 72.61 -20.82
CA GLU A 1082 -55.71 71.40 -20.89
C GLU A 1082 -55.06 70.07 -20.46
N GLU A 1083 -53.75 70.00 -20.17
CA GLU A 1083 -53.07 68.72 -19.90
C GLU A 1083 -53.04 68.28 -18.42
N ILE A 1084 -53.41 69.16 -17.48
CA ILE A 1084 -53.36 68.86 -16.03
C ILE A 1084 -54.62 68.08 -15.60
N LEU A 1085 -55.82 68.58 -15.95
CA LEU A 1085 -57.11 67.99 -15.55
C LEU A 1085 -57.37 66.57 -16.08
N LYS A 1086 -56.60 66.08 -17.04
CA LYS A 1086 -56.73 64.72 -17.60
C LYS A 1086 -55.93 63.66 -16.84
N LYS A 1087 -54.97 64.02 -15.98
CA LYS A 1087 -54.11 63.03 -15.28
C LYS A 1087 -54.68 62.61 -13.91
N ASP A 1088 -55.26 63.55 -13.16
CA ASP A 1088 -55.85 63.24 -11.85
C ASP A 1088 -57.08 62.31 -11.97
N ALA A 1089 -57.85 62.45 -13.06
CA ALA A 1089 -59.00 61.59 -13.35
C ALA A 1089 -58.61 60.11 -13.54
N THR A 1090 -57.54 59.83 -14.31
CA THR A 1090 -57.08 58.46 -14.56
C THR A 1090 -56.51 57.80 -13.29
N ILE A 1091 -55.89 58.58 -12.40
CA ILE A 1091 -55.38 58.08 -11.12
C ILE A 1091 -56.52 57.69 -10.19
N ALA A 1092 -57.59 58.50 -10.10
CA ALA A 1092 -58.77 58.18 -9.30
C ALA A 1092 -59.52 56.94 -9.81
N GLU A 1093 -59.63 56.78 -11.14
CA GLU A 1093 -60.32 55.64 -11.76
C GLU A 1093 -59.56 54.31 -11.56
N LEU A 1094 -58.22 54.34 -11.62
CA LEU A 1094 -57.38 53.18 -11.31
C LEU A 1094 -57.40 52.83 -9.81
N GLN A 1095 -57.41 53.83 -8.91
CA GLN A 1095 -57.50 53.59 -7.47
C GLN A 1095 -58.85 52.98 -7.05
N ALA A 1096 -59.94 53.31 -7.74
CA ALA A 1096 -61.23 52.65 -7.54
C ALA A 1096 -61.18 51.16 -7.94
N GLN A 1097 -60.63 50.85 -9.12
CA GLN A 1097 -60.57 49.48 -9.65
C GLN A 1097 -59.63 48.56 -8.84
N VAL A 1098 -58.54 49.08 -8.26
CA VAL A 1098 -57.69 48.30 -7.34
C VAL A 1098 -58.48 47.91 -6.08
N LYS A 1099 -59.20 48.86 -5.48
CA LYS A 1099 -59.95 48.61 -4.24
C LYS A 1099 -61.08 47.58 -4.40
N GLU A 1100 -61.80 47.62 -5.53
CA GLU A 1100 -62.86 46.65 -5.86
C GLU A 1100 -62.31 45.23 -6.07
N LEU A 1101 -61.03 45.08 -6.43
CA LEU A 1101 -60.35 43.79 -6.59
C LEU A 1101 -59.71 43.26 -5.28
N GLU A 1102 -59.30 44.14 -4.38
CA GLU A 1102 -58.78 43.76 -3.05
C GLU A 1102 -59.89 43.19 -2.15
N GLU A 1103 -61.11 43.73 -2.23
CA GLU A 1103 -62.27 43.27 -1.44
C GLU A 1103 -62.82 41.88 -1.89
N ASN A 1104 -62.37 41.34 -3.03
CA ASN A 1104 -62.89 40.09 -3.64
C ASN A 1104 -61.93 38.87 -3.60
N GLY A 1105 -60.75 39.00 -2.97
CA GLY A 1105 -59.99 37.88 -2.40
C GLY A 1105 -59.70 36.64 -3.27
N ASN A 1106 -59.20 36.80 -4.52
CA ASN A 1106 -58.97 35.64 -5.40
C ASN A 1106 -57.69 35.68 -6.27
N ASP A 1107 -56.56 35.23 -5.68
CA ASP A 1107 -55.18 35.29 -6.23
C ASP A 1107 -54.99 34.80 -7.68
N VAL A 1108 -55.83 33.87 -8.15
CA VAL A 1108 -55.69 33.23 -9.47
C VAL A 1108 -55.78 34.25 -10.62
N GLN A 1109 -56.48 35.37 -10.45
CA GLN A 1109 -56.51 36.46 -11.45
C GLN A 1109 -55.28 37.38 -11.39
N LYS A 1110 -54.63 37.52 -10.22
CA LYS A 1110 -53.45 38.39 -10.03
C LYS A 1110 -52.26 37.91 -10.87
N VAL A 1111 -52.03 36.60 -10.90
CA VAL A 1111 -51.01 35.96 -11.76
C VAL A 1111 -51.37 36.07 -13.25
N MET A 1112 -52.67 36.00 -13.59
CA MET A 1112 -53.11 35.94 -14.99
C MET A 1112 -52.99 37.28 -15.72
N LEU A 1113 -53.14 38.42 -15.03
CA LEU A 1113 -52.98 39.74 -15.66
C LEU A 1113 -51.52 40.08 -15.96
N MET A 1114 -50.60 39.71 -15.05
CA MET A 1114 -49.15 39.93 -15.20
C MET A 1114 -48.55 39.14 -16.38
N SER A 1115 -49.20 38.04 -16.78
CA SER A 1115 -48.83 37.21 -17.93
C SER A 1115 -49.15 37.86 -19.30
N LEU A 1116 -50.04 38.87 -19.36
CA LEU A 1116 -50.53 39.44 -20.63
C LEU A 1116 -49.65 40.53 -21.25
N VAL A 1117 -48.63 41.03 -20.53
CA VAL A 1117 -47.67 42.02 -21.07
C VAL A 1117 -46.52 41.35 -21.84
N PHE A 1118 -46.20 40.09 -21.55
CA PHE A 1118 -45.05 39.37 -22.11
C PHE A 1118 -45.47 38.07 -22.85
N SER A 1119 -45.87 38.16 -24.12
CA SER A 1119 -45.38 37.30 -25.23
C SER A 1119 -46.23 37.30 -26.52
N SER A 1120 -45.94 38.20 -27.47
CA SER A 1120 -45.99 38.01 -28.94
C SER A 1120 -45.93 39.39 -29.63
N PHE A 1121 -45.12 39.72 -30.63
CA PHE A 1121 -44.36 38.98 -31.66
C PHE A 1121 -44.23 37.45 -31.57
N ARG A 1122 -45.21 36.77 -32.19
CA ARG A 1122 -45.21 35.42 -32.80
C ARG A 1122 -44.52 34.25 -32.05
N CYS A 1123 -45.34 33.52 -31.27
CA CYS A 1123 -45.89 32.16 -31.56
C CYS A 1123 -45.32 31.30 -32.73
N PRO A 1124 -45.54 29.96 -32.76
CA PRO A 1124 -46.32 29.05 -31.87
C PRO A 1124 -45.50 27.82 -31.40
N ARG A 1125 -45.97 26.71 -30.75
CA ARG A 1125 -47.25 26.05 -30.41
C ARG A 1125 -47.10 25.33 -29.03
N ALA A 1126 -48.09 24.72 -28.36
CA ALA A 1126 -49.52 25.04 -28.11
C ALA A 1126 -50.16 24.01 -27.14
N ARG A 1127 -50.86 24.49 -26.08
CA ARG A 1127 -51.99 23.83 -25.32
C ARG A 1127 -51.70 22.50 -24.56
N GLU A 1128 -52.35 22.16 -23.42
CA GLU A 1128 -53.32 22.85 -22.55
C GLU A 1128 -53.39 22.19 -21.13
N ARG A 1129 -53.51 23.01 -20.05
CA ARG A 1129 -54.45 22.97 -18.87
C ARG A 1129 -54.79 21.63 -18.14
N GLN A 1130 -55.12 21.53 -16.83
CA GLN A 1130 -55.29 22.39 -15.61
C GLN A 1130 -55.54 21.43 -14.37
N SER A 1131 -55.77 21.77 -13.07
CA SER A 1131 -55.78 22.99 -12.21
C SER A 1131 -56.02 22.65 -10.71
N GLN A 1132 -55.64 23.57 -9.79
CA GLN A 1132 -56.24 23.86 -8.44
C GLN A 1132 -55.97 22.85 -7.28
N ALA A 1133 -55.65 23.21 -6.00
CA ALA A 1133 -56.00 24.28 -5.02
C ALA A 1133 -57.08 23.82 -3.99
N ARG A 1134 -57.20 24.29 -2.72
CA ARG A 1134 -56.63 25.42 -1.93
C ARG A 1134 -56.54 25.04 -0.40
N VAL A 1135 -56.38 25.99 0.55
CA VAL A 1135 -56.06 25.77 2.00
C VAL A 1135 -56.99 26.60 2.94
N TRP A 1136 -56.80 26.53 4.28
CA TRP A 1136 -57.54 27.17 5.43
C TRP A 1136 -58.82 26.38 5.83
N HIS A 1137 -59.31 26.24 7.08
CA HIS A 1137 -59.08 26.76 8.47
C HIS A 1137 -59.59 25.69 9.52
N ASP A 1138 -59.50 25.71 10.87
CA ASP A 1138 -58.57 26.23 11.92
C ASP A 1138 -58.99 25.69 13.35
N ASP A 1139 -58.14 25.92 14.38
CA ASP A 1139 -58.38 26.04 15.86
C ASP A 1139 -58.64 24.83 16.85
N HIS A 1140 -58.12 25.02 18.08
CA HIS A 1140 -58.41 24.38 19.41
C HIS A 1140 -58.34 22.84 19.67
N GLY A 1141 -57.56 22.41 20.70
CA GLY A 1141 -58.11 21.55 21.79
C GLY A 1141 -57.50 20.17 22.16
N VAL A 1142 -56.47 20.14 23.02
CA VAL A 1142 -56.32 19.28 24.24
C VAL A 1142 -56.63 17.75 24.19
N VAL A 1143 -55.55 16.94 24.19
CA VAL A 1143 -55.30 15.71 25.03
C VAL A 1143 -56.14 14.42 24.88
N ARG A 1144 -55.54 13.40 24.23
CA ARG A 1144 -55.55 11.92 24.54
C ARG A 1144 -56.89 11.12 24.48
N PRO A 1145 -56.89 9.76 24.55
CA PRO A 1145 -55.91 8.72 24.16
C PRO A 1145 -56.54 7.55 23.33
N LEU A 1146 -55.85 6.40 23.28
CA LEU A 1146 -56.34 4.99 23.10
C LEU A 1146 -56.43 4.36 21.69
N GLN A 1147 -55.53 3.37 21.47
CA GLN A 1147 -55.81 2.08 20.79
C GLN A 1147 -56.80 1.22 21.63
N PRO A 1148 -57.36 0.07 21.17
CA PRO A 1148 -57.02 -0.72 19.95
C PRO A 1148 -58.23 -1.25 19.11
N ARG A 1149 -57.92 -1.88 17.96
CA ARG A 1149 -58.61 -3.00 17.23
C ARG A 1149 -60.16 -2.95 17.06
N ALA A 1150 -60.75 -3.27 15.92
CA ALA A 1150 -60.38 -4.29 14.92
C ALA A 1150 -61.04 -4.06 13.52
N GLU A 1151 -60.78 -4.97 12.57
CA GLU A 1151 -61.69 -5.60 11.57
C GLU A 1151 -62.99 -4.87 11.11
N GLN A 1152 -63.43 -4.90 9.84
CA GLN A 1152 -63.21 -5.88 8.75
C GLN A 1152 -63.67 -5.32 7.37
N HIS A 1153 -63.21 -5.91 6.25
CA HIS A 1153 -63.86 -5.97 4.90
C HIS A 1153 -64.21 -4.66 4.12
N ARG A 1154 -63.63 -4.43 2.92
CA ARG A 1154 -64.07 -4.82 1.53
C ARG A 1154 -65.20 -3.95 0.94
N ASP A 1155 -65.31 -3.69 -0.37
CA ASP A 1155 -64.71 -4.34 -1.57
C ASP A 1155 -64.57 -3.37 -2.78
N ALA A 1156 -64.10 -3.89 -3.93
CA ALA A 1156 -63.92 -3.28 -5.28
C ALA A 1156 -62.64 -2.43 -5.50
N ALA A 1157 -61.66 -2.79 -6.35
CA ALA A 1157 -61.65 -3.18 -7.79
C ALA A 1157 -61.68 -1.95 -8.73
N THR A 1158 -60.93 -1.86 -9.85
CA THR A 1158 -60.17 -2.86 -10.66
C THR A 1158 -59.10 -2.07 -11.48
N THR A 1159 -58.00 -2.57 -12.07
CA THR A 1159 -57.51 -3.92 -12.46
C THR A 1159 -55.97 -3.90 -12.61
N GLU A 1160 -55.29 -5.05 -12.48
CA GLU A 1160 -53.91 -5.28 -12.98
C GLU A 1160 -53.89 -6.21 -14.21
N ARG A 1161 -52.88 -6.09 -15.08
CA ARG A 1161 -52.27 -7.18 -15.88
C ARG A 1161 -51.13 -6.62 -16.76
N GLY A 1162 -50.02 -7.36 -16.94
CA GLY A 1162 -48.97 -6.89 -17.86
C GLY A 1162 -47.63 -7.64 -18.00
N VAL A 1163 -47.31 -8.68 -17.21
CA VAL A 1163 -46.06 -9.45 -17.41
C VAL A 1163 -46.31 -10.95 -17.22
N GLU A 1164 -46.66 -11.66 -18.29
CA GLU A 1164 -46.67 -13.13 -18.33
C GLU A 1164 -46.70 -13.63 -19.79
N GLU A 1165 -45.56 -13.70 -20.48
CA GLU A 1165 -45.35 -14.51 -21.70
C GLU A 1165 -43.88 -14.47 -22.16
N LEU A 1166 -43.11 -15.56 -21.95
CA LEU A 1166 -42.00 -16.01 -22.83
C LEU A 1166 -41.31 -17.31 -22.31
N ASP A 1167 -42.06 -18.41 -22.11
CA ASP A 1167 -41.42 -19.75 -22.11
C ASP A 1167 -42.38 -20.94 -22.35
N GLN A 1168 -43.11 -20.94 -23.49
CA GLN A 1168 -43.89 -22.11 -23.95
C GLN A 1168 -43.84 -22.32 -25.49
N GLN A 1169 -42.70 -22.72 -26.04
CA GLN A 1169 -42.62 -23.24 -27.43
C GLN A 1169 -41.65 -24.43 -27.60
N ALA A 1170 -41.87 -25.56 -26.90
CA ALA A 1170 -41.04 -26.77 -27.08
C ALA A 1170 -41.73 -28.14 -26.83
N ALA A 1171 -43.03 -28.31 -27.12
CA ALA A 1171 -43.78 -29.53 -26.74
C ALA A 1171 -44.73 -30.11 -27.82
N ALA A 1172 -44.26 -30.32 -29.07
CA ALA A 1172 -45.12 -30.88 -30.14
C ALA A 1172 -44.41 -31.66 -31.28
N ARG A 1173 -43.47 -32.57 -30.98
CA ARG A 1173 -43.03 -33.66 -31.88
C ARG A 1173 -42.79 -34.93 -31.02
N ARG A 1174 -43.75 -35.86 -30.93
CA ARG A 1174 -44.07 -36.98 -31.86
C ARG A 1174 -42.96 -38.04 -32.02
N GLU A 1175 -43.12 -39.12 -31.25
CA GLU A 1175 -43.22 -40.52 -31.72
C GLU A 1175 -42.06 -41.13 -32.57
N SER A 1176 -41.05 -41.69 -31.89
CA SER A 1176 -40.28 -42.91 -32.24
C SER A 1176 -39.14 -43.07 -31.21
N ASP A 1177 -38.88 -44.19 -30.52
CA ASP A 1177 -39.46 -45.55 -30.58
C ASP A 1177 -39.59 -46.16 -29.16
N ARG A 1178 -40.20 -47.34 -29.07
CA ARG A 1178 -40.24 -48.20 -27.86
C ARG A 1178 -39.25 -49.34 -27.97
N GLU A 1179 -38.71 -49.80 -26.83
CA GLU A 1179 -38.83 -51.21 -26.45
C GLU A 1179 -38.69 -51.42 -24.92
N GLU A 1180 -39.19 -52.56 -24.44
CA GLU A 1180 -39.43 -52.99 -23.04
C GLU A 1180 -39.32 -54.56 -23.06
N PRO A 1181 -39.48 -55.38 -21.99
CA PRO A 1181 -39.65 -55.11 -20.54
C PRO A 1181 -38.92 -56.11 -19.58
N SER A 1182 -39.26 -56.05 -18.28
CA SER A 1182 -39.21 -57.15 -17.27
C SER A 1182 -37.80 -57.54 -16.70
N ALA A 1183 -37.61 -58.23 -15.56
CA ALA A 1183 -38.47 -58.73 -14.46
C ALA A 1183 -37.56 -59.17 -13.25
N ALA A 1184 -38.01 -59.53 -12.03
CA ALA A 1184 -39.19 -59.22 -11.21
C ALA A 1184 -39.06 -59.92 -9.81
N ALA A 1185 -39.80 -59.44 -8.78
CA ALA A 1185 -39.88 -59.98 -7.39
C ALA A 1185 -38.58 -59.93 -6.54
N GLY A 1186 -38.60 -60.03 -5.20
CA GLY A 1186 -39.71 -60.06 -4.21
C GLY A 1186 -39.24 -60.55 -2.81
N LEU A 1187 -40.15 -60.51 -1.81
CA LEU A 1187 -39.97 -60.89 -0.38
C LEU A 1187 -39.13 -59.91 0.49
N GLU A 1188 -39.21 -59.95 1.83
CA GLU A 1188 -40.35 -59.75 2.78
C GLU A 1188 -39.85 -59.95 4.24
N TYR A 1189 -40.35 -59.14 5.19
CA TYR A 1189 -40.35 -59.38 6.66
C TYR A 1189 -38.97 -59.53 7.41
N ALA A 1190 -38.81 -59.20 8.71
CA ALA A 1190 -39.67 -58.58 9.73
C ALA A 1190 -38.84 -57.81 10.80
N ASP A 1191 -39.55 -57.16 11.72
CA ASP A 1191 -39.15 -56.50 12.99
C ASP A 1191 -38.12 -57.28 13.87
N THR A 1192 -37.40 -56.71 14.85
CA THR A 1192 -37.87 -55.86 15.97
C THR A 1192 -36.81 -55.01 16.72
N GLN A 1193 -37.19 -53.76 17.03
CA GLN A 1193 -37.11 -53.03 18.33
C GLN A 1193 -35.79 -52.68 19.08
N TYR A 1194 -35.66 -51.36 19.34
CA TYR A 1194 -35.28 -50.66 20.60
C TYR A 1194 -33.85 -50.79 21.23
N THR A 1195 -33.07 -49.69 21.11
CA THR A 1195 -32.56 -48.76 22.17
C THR A 1195 -32.46 -49.24 23.64
N PRO A 1196 -31.49 -48.78 24.46
CA PRO A 1196 -30.94 -47.41 24.50
C PRO A 1196 -29.92 -47.05 23.42
#